data_AF-A0A1H0T601-F1
#
_entry.id   AF-A0A1H0T601-F1
#
_cell.length_a   1.000
_cell.length_b   1.000
_cell.length_c   1.000
_cell.angle_alpha   90.00
_cell.angle_beta   90.00
_cell.angle_gamma   90.00
#
_symmetry.space_group_name_H-M   'P 1'
#
loop_
_entity.id
_entity.type
_entity.pdbx_description
1 polymer ?
#
loop_
_entity_poly.entity_id
_entity_poly.type
_entity_poly.pdbx_seq_one_letter_code
_entity_poly.pdbx_strand_id
1 'polypeptide(L)'
;MTPPPNGIPRPEHSPGQGPVFNDPGGGHVRVAAFGDSLMWGQGNNRDDRFASLFIKLLGQNGGQPGSLVWDASRSGSKIRSVDAVRDHRTEGRVLTEREKFVDVYPFLFANEGEKRAFADGTNEAPAHGLYGEIPSTFPTVLGQVDMLPHASGKLVDIALVTGGINDVGPEDIIDPQVHTGRYIESYDGYIRRIVEDNVFPMLKAVRAKCPTAIIMYFGFYSGLSYSSNTGKIRELFKHEYNDDFKWWFNQNVYTEIDVNKMINEAQTRAEWFNGRWQYWIRRAINLMNQDVELRASGVIFVPSQFADNEAGFAPLTKLWEDYTDPTGDPARADRVRLIPRIEHLQDMRTLLFAAFLGGQRALAQQLDAGINGPATLKRALAEYAGGGDNRTALIASLSDEIHRIQHGLIASMAHPNARGSQSYANRAINLYREHLATMKAVAGETGGGTVHPVAGALGRGLPVPPPIPNPGTPLSDTLVKYKLRSRNSLAADVTHLNVDSLAITIKTASNSSRNLSLPASLVLTLRTAGGVSLSRVFLLTFGNYVNPVNVILGDGDPVGKPYPYLEPGTNHRFTTVTTEGAPIKLEEIVGCTLSLGPDPLKGTVLEGREHGTVWAPESLALEVNGVWVNTVNVLGTKLGPRQRVDLCWPQPLPAPKFPFPKIPKVKRVRPLGKVATNSQIPLPGRL
;
A
#
# COMPACT_ATOMS: atom_id res chain seq x y z
N MET A 1 19.16 39.76 -27.69
CA MET A 1 18.86 38.54 -26.90
C MET A 1 18.40 37.49 -27.89
N THR A 2 19.22 36.47 -28.11
CA THR A 2 18.86 35.30 -28.92
C THR A 2 17.76 34.50 -28.20
N PRO A 3 16.75 33.98 -28.91
CA PRO A 3 15.75 33.12 -28.28
C PRO A 3 16.45 31.87 -27.72
N PRO A 4 16.05 31.35 -26.56
CA PRO A 4 16.58 30.09 -26.06
C PRO A 4 16.31 28.99 -27.09
N PRO A 5 17.23 28.04 -27.27
CA PRO A 5 17.06 26.95 -28.22
C PRO A 5 15.83 26.13 -27.81
N ASN A 6 14.75 26.26 -28.58
CA ASN A 6 13.57 25.39 -28.51
C ASN A 6 14.01 23.98 -28.92
N GLY A 7 14.34 23.18 -27.92
CA GLY A 7 14.77 21.81 -28.10
C GLY A 7 15.15 21.21 -26.77
N ILE A 8 14.20 21.17 -25.83
CA ILE A 8 14.30 20.24 -24.71
C ILE A 8 14.60 18.87 -25.34
N PRO A 9 15.72 18.21 -24.99
CA PRO A 9 15.99 16.85 -25.47
C PRO A 9 14.76 16.02 -25.14
N ARG A 10 14.09 15.52 -26.17
CA ARG A 10 12.96 14.61 -25.98
C ARG A 10 13.46 13.46 -25.10
N PRO A 11 12.71 13.04 -24.08
CA PRO A 11 13.03 11.77 -23.40
C PRO A 11 13.25 10.70 -24.48
N GLU A 12 14.18 9.77 -24.26
CA GLU A 12 14.62 8.79 -25.29
C GLU A 12 13.49 7.89 -25.83
N HIS A 13 12.29 8.00 -25.26
CA HIS A 13 11.05 7.62 -25.93
C HIS A 13 10.41 8.86 -26.57
N SER A 14 10.53 8.98 -27.89
CA SER A 14 9.83 10.03 -28.63
C SER A 14 8.35 10.04 -28.25
N PRO A 15 7.75 11.19 -27.85
CA PRO A 15 6.31 11.27 -27.60
C PRO A 15 5.58 10.79 -28.87
N GLY A 16 4.84 9.69 -28.73
CA GLY A 16 4.14 9.00 -29.83
C GLY A 16 4.59 7.56 -30.10
N GLN A 17 5.77 7.14 -29.62
CA GLN A 17 6.12 5.71 -29.57
C GLN A 17 5.68 5.19 -28.20
N GLY A 18 4.58 4.45 -28.16
CA GLY A 18 4.20 3.68 -26.97
C GLY A 18 5.32 2.74 -26.54
N PRO A 19 5.18 2.05 -25.39
CA PRO A 19 6.16 1.09 -24.96
C PRO A 19 6.42 0.09 -26.10
N VAL A 20 7.69 -0.11 -26.45
CA VAL A 20 8.08 -1.03 -27.53
C VAL A 20 8.37 -2.39 -26.91
N PHE A 21 7.73 -3.43 -27.45
CA PHE A 21 8.04 -4.79 -27.04
C PHE A 21 9.43 -5.19 -27.54
N ASN A 22 10.38 -5.36 -26.63
CA ASN A 22 11.78 -5.64 -26.95
C ASN A 22 12.11 -7.11 -26.70
N ASP A 23 11.80 -7.99 -27.67
CA ASP A 23 12.14 -9.41 -27.59
C ASP A 23 13.60 -9.66 -27.97
N PRO A 24 14.48 -10.10 -27.04
CA PRO A 24 15.87 -10.43 -27.37
C PRO A 24 16.00 -11.74 -28.16
N GLY A 25 14.93 -12.52 -28.36
CA GLY A 25 14.95 -13.83 -29.01
C GLY A 25 14.97 -15.02 -28.03
N GLY A 26 15.21 -16.22 -28.56
CA GLY A 26 15.11 -17.48 -27.80
C GLY A 26 16.11 -17.59 -26.64
N GLY A 27 15.64 -18.06 -25.48
CA GLY A 27 16.46 -18.39 -24.30
C GLY A 27 16.41 -17.39 -23.15
N HIS A 28 15.71 -16.25 -23.31
CA HIS A 28 15.43 -15.33 -22.22
C HIS A 28 14.06 -15.58 -21.58
N VAL A 29 13.96 -15.35 -20.28
CA VAL A 29 12.66 -15.24 -19.58
C VAL A 29 12.09 -13.86 -19.86
N ARG A 30 10.98 -13.79 -20.59
CA ARG A 30 10.35 -12.53 -21.02
C ARG A 30 9.41 -12.03 -19.94
N VAL A 31 9.68 -10.83 -19.44
CA VAL A 31 8.99 -10.23 -18.30
C VAL A 31 8.25 -8.98 -18.75
N ALA A 32 6.98 -8.88 -18.38
CA ALA A 32 6.19 -7.65 -18.50
C ALA A 32 5.93 -7.06 -17.11
N ALA A 33 6.04 -5.74 -16.98
CA ALA A 33 5.73 -4.99 -15.76
C ALA A 33 4.50 -4.10 -15.97
N PHE A 34 3.54 -4.22 -15.06
CA PHE A 34 2.35 -3.39 -14.96
C PHE A 34 2.21 -2.91 -13.53
N GLY A 35 1.85 -1.66 -13.33
CA GLY A 35 1.45 -1.18 -12.03
C GLY A 35 1.68 0.29 -11.78
N ASP A 36 1.75 0.59 -10.50
CA ASP A 36 1.87 1.93 -9.96
C ASP A 36 3.33 2.30 -9.66
N SER A 37 3.50 3.24 -8.72
CA SER A 37 4.79 3.77 -8.29
C SER A 37 5.73 2.73 -7.67
N LEU A 38 5.20 1.65 -7.08
CA LEU A 38 6.00 0.55 -6.56
C LEU A 38 6.70 -0.20 -7.70
N MET A 39 5.97 -0.46 -8.80
CA MET A 39 6.53 -1.13 -9.97
C MET A 39 7.46 -0.20 -10.76
N TRP A 40 7.08 1.08 -10.91
CA TRP A 40 7.92 2.11 -11.52
C TRP A 40 9.24 2.31 -10.76
N GLY A 41 9.21 2.18 -9.43
CA GLY A 41 10.36 2.36 -8.55
C GLY A 41 10.70 3.83 -8.29
N GLN A 42 9.68 4.65 -7.97
CA GLN A 42 9.81 6.09 -7.75
C GLN A 42 10.99 6.45 -6.83
N GLY A 43 11.77 7.44 -7.24
CA GLY A 43 12.96 7.91 -6.53
C GLY A 43 14.22 7.07 -6.72
N ASN A 44 14.17 5.92 -7.42
CA ASN A 44 15.35 5.11 -7.68
C ASN A 44 15.94 5.38 -9.07
N ASN A 45 17.25 5.18 -9.21
CA ASN A 45 17.87 5.06 -10.54
C ASN A 45 17.24 3.93 -11.33
N ARG A 46 17.31 4.00 -12.66
CA ARG A 46 16.77 2.99 -13.56
C ARG A 46 17.23 1.56 -13.23
N ASP A 47 18.50 1.39 -12.87
CA ASP A 47 19.08 0.07 -12.54
C ASP A 47 18.73 -0.42 -11.13
N ASP A 48 18.32 0.49 -10.26
CA ASP A 48 17.93 0.22 -8.87
C ASP A 48 16.41 0.01 -8.72
N ARG A 49 15.65 0.17 -9.80
CA ARG A 49 14.21 -0.12 -9.82
C ARG A 49 13.96 -1.60 -9.63
N PHE A 50 12.85 -1.90 -8.96
CA PHE A 50 12.45 -3.27 -8.65
C PHE A 50 12.45 -4.20 -9.87
N ALA A 51 11.83 -3.79 -10.99
CA ALA A 51 11.75 -4.61 -12.21
C ALA A 51 13.16 -4.90 -12.78
N SER A 52 14.03 -3.89 -12.86
CA SER A 52 15.43 -4.04 -13.32
C SER A 52 16.22 -5.00 -12.42
N LEU A 53 16.09 -4.84 -11.11
CA LEU A 53 16.74 -5.73 -10.13
C LEU A 53 16.22 -7.16 -10.24
N PHE A 54 14.91 -7.35 -10.43
CA PHE A 54 14.31 -8.67 -10.65
C PHE A 54 14.89 -9.35 -11.89
N ILE A 55 15.01 -8.64 -13.03
CA ILE A 55 15.64 -9.18 -14.25
C ILE A 55 17.09 -9.61 -14.01
N LYS A 56 17.87 -8.74 -13.36
CA LYS A 56 19.27 -9.03 -13.03
C LYS A 56 19.39 -10.28 -12.18
N LEU A 57 18.54 -10.42 -11.16
CA LEU A 57 18.53 -11.56 -10.26
C LEU A 57 17.99 -12.84 -10.90
N LEU A 58 17.08 -12.75 -11.88
CA LEU A 58 16.65 -13.92 -12.68
C LEU A 58 17.85 -14.56 -13.37
N GLY A 59 18.71 -13.75 -14.02
CA GLY A 59 19.92 -14.25 -14.68
C GLY A 59 20.89 -14.91 -13.69
N GLN A 60 21.08 -14.30 -12.52
CA GLN A 60 22.01 -14.78 -11.49
C GLN A 60 21.54 -16.05 -10.78
N ASN A 61 20.24 -16.23 -10.57
CA ASN A 61 19.69 -17.28 -9.70
C ASN A 61 18.82 -18.32 -10.43
N GLY A 62 18.31 -17.99 -11.61
CA GLY A 62 17.39 -18.82 -12.39
C GLY A 62 18.07 -19.63 -13.50
N GLY A 63 19.35 -19.36 -13.80
CA GLY A 63 20.10 -20.03 -14.86
C GLY A 63 19.69 -19.64 -16.29
N GLN A 64 18.71 -18.74 -16.44
CA GLN A 64 18.33 -18.13 -17.70
C GLN A 64 18.29 -16.60 -17.53
N PRO A 65 18.85 -15.83 -18.47
CA PRO A 65 18.78 -14.38 -18.42
C PRO A 65 17.32 -13.92 -18.53
N GLY A 66 16.91 -12.98 -17.69
CA GLY A 66 15.64 -12.29 -17.86
C GLY A 66 15.74 -11.19 -18.93
N SER A 67 14.61 -10.78 -19.49
CA SER A 67 14.49 -9.54 -20.25
C SER A 67 13.19 -8.84 -19.89
N LEU A 68 13.26 -7.53 -19.59
CA LEU A 68 12.09 -6.69 -19.44
C LEU A 68 11.60 -6.30 -20.84
N VAL A 69 10.67 -7.09 -21.37
CA VAL A 69 10.16 -6.93 -22.74
C VAL A 69 9.03 -5.90 -22.81
N TRP A 70 8.42 -5.57 -21.67
CA TRP A 70 7.37 -4.56 -21.56
C TRP A 70 7.41 -3.93 -20.17
N ASP A 71 7.34 -2.60 -20.10
CA ASP A 71 7.13 -1.85 -18.87
C ASP A 71 6.26 -0.64 -19.20
N ALA A 72 5.04 -0.64 -18.67
CA ALA A 72 4.13 0.48 -18.75
C ALA A 72 3.78 1.01 -17.35
N SER A 73 4.51 0.58 -16.31
CA SER A 73 4.26 1.00 -14.94
C SER A 73 4.47 2.49 -14.75
N ARG A 74 3.72 3.09 -13.82
CA ARG A 74 3.78 4.54 -13.61
C ARG A 74 3.35 4.95 -12.22
N SER A 75 4.03 5.93 -11.63
CA SER A 75 3.62 6.50 -10.36
C SER A 75 2.20 7.07 -10.39
N GLY A 76 1.44 6.83 -9.32
CA GLY A 76 0.05 7.28 -9.15
C GLY A 76 -1.01 6.47 -9.90
N SER A 77 -0.64 5.45 -10.67
CA SER A 77 -1.60 4.66 -11.45
C SER A 77 -2.64 4.01 -10.52
N LYS A 78 -3.92 4.14 -10.88
CA LYS A 78 -5.01 3.38 -10.26
C LYS A 78 -5.30 2.13 -11.08
N ILE A 79 -6.00 1.15 -10.51
CA ILE A 79 -6.45 -0.04 -11.27
C ILE A 79 -7.31 0.39 -12.45
N ARG A 80 -8.25 1.31 -12.19
CA ARG A 80 -9.14 1.93 -13.17
C ARG A 80 -9.43 3.38 -12.77
N SER A 81 -9.88 4.18 -13.72
CA SER A 81 -10.42 5.51 -13.42
C SER A 81 -11.76 5.42 -12.71
N VAL A 82 -12.06 6.39 -11.86
CA VAL A 82 -13.41 6.61 -11.32
C VAL A 82 -14.10 7.73 -12.10
N ASP A 83 -15.30 7.45 -12.62
CA ASP A 83 -16.03 8.37 -13.51
C ASP A 83 -16.60 9.59 -12.76
N ALA A 84 -16.68 9.55 -11.44
CA ALA A 84 -17.17 10.66 -10.63
C ALA A 84 -16.20 10.99 -9.50
N VAL A 85 -15.36 12.00 -9.69
CA VAL A 85 -14.65 12.66 -8.58
C VAL A 85 -15.45 13.90 -8.24
N ARG A 86 -16.22 13.87 -7.15
CA ARG A 86 -16.97 15.03 -6.68
C ARG A 86 -15.99 16.19 -6.49
N ASP A 87 -15.97 17.11 -7.43
CA ASP A 87 -15.16 18.31 -7.34
C ASP A 87 -16.02 19.38 -6.68
N HIS A 88 -15.67 19.74 -5.44
CA HIS A 88 -16.42 20.74 -4.69
C HIS A 88 -16.29 22.15 -5.28
N ARG A 89 -15.47 22.33 -6.33
CA ARG A 89 -15.03 23.63 -6.85
C ARG A 89 -15.66 24.05 -8.17
N THR A 90 -16.17 23.12 -8.96
CA THR A 90 -16.90 23.43 -10.19
C THR A 90 -18.37 23.66 -9.84
N GLU A 91 -18.98 24.69 -10.45
CA GLU A 91 -20.40 25.05 -10.29
C GLU A 91 -21.34 23.92 -10.77
N GLY A 92 -21.41 22.82 -10.01
CA GLY A 92 -22.26 21.66 -10.28
C GLY A 92 -21.72 20.65 -11.29
N ARG A 93 -20.76 20.97 -12.17
CA ARG A 93 -20.21 19.99 -13.14
C ARG A 93 -19.08 19.15 -12.54
N VAL A 94 -19.37 17.89 -12.23
CA VAL A 94 -18.37 16.88 -11.85
C VAL A 94 -17.52 16.54 -13.08
N LEU A 95 -16.22 16.87 -13.07
CA LEU A 95 -15.28 16.38 -14.08
C LEU A 95 -14.84 14.96 -13.74
N THR A 96 -14.80 14.10 -14.76
CA THR A 96 -14.19 12.76 -14.66
C THR A 96 -12.68 12.88 -14.44
N GLU A 97 -12.02 11.83 -13.93
CA GLU A 97 -10.54 11.83 -13.83
C GLU A 97 -9.85 12.03 -15.18
N ARG A 98 -10.47 11.53 -16.26
CA ARG A 98 -9.94 11.65 -17.63
C ARG A 98 -9.99 13.08 -18.13
N GLU A 99 -11.12 13.75 -17.96
CA GLU A 99 -11.26 15.18 -18.29
C GLU A 99 -10.26 16.02 -17.49
N LYS A 100 -10.08 15.72 -16.19
CA LYS A 100 -9.06 16.38 -15.36
C LYS A 100 -7.65 16.14 -15.89
N PHE A 101 -7.33 14.92 -16.32
CA PHE A 101 -6.01 14.62 -16.88
C PHE A 101 -5.77 15.35 -18.21
N VAL A 102 -6.77 15.40 -19.10
CA VAL A 102 -6.71 16.15 -20.35
C VAL A 102 -6.51 17.65 -20.08
N ASP A 103 -7.22 18.19 -19.10
CA ASP A 103 -7.06 19.58 -18.67
C ASP A 103 -5.64 19.84 -18.17
N VAL A 104 -5.11 18.99 -17.28
CA VAL A 104 -3.81 19.20 -16.62
C VAL A 104 -2.61 19.01 -17.57
N TYR A 105 -2.70 18.07 -18.51
CA TYR A 105 -1.60 17.70 -19.41
C TYR A 105 -1.97 17.83 -20.90
N PRO A 106 -2.41 19.01 -21.36
CA PRO A 106 -2.93 19.18 -22.71
C PRO A 106 -1.87 18.95 -23.79
N PHE A 107 -0.59 19.09 -23.44
CA PHE A 107 0.57 18.89 -24.31
C PHE A 107 0.86 17.43 -24.66
N LEU A 108 0.25 16.47 -23.96
CA LEU A 108 0.40 15.04 -24.27
C LEU A 108 -0.42 14.60 -25.47
N PHE A 109 -1.34 15.44 -25.94
CA PHE A 109 -2.28 15.11 -27.00
C PHE A 109 -1.91 15.84 -28.28
N ALA A 110 -1.69 15.11 -29.36
CA ALA A 110 -1.32 15.66 -30.66
C ALA A 110 -2.48 16.40 -31.33
N ASN A 111 -3.73 16.02 -31.04
CA ASN A 111 -4.93 16.64 -31.61
C ASN A 111 -6.19 16.40 -30.75
N GLU A 112 -7.29 17.07 -31.12
CA GLU A 112 -8.59 16.94 -30.44
C GLU A 112 -9.21 15.54 -30.55
N GLY A 113 -8.92 14.78 -31.60
CA GLY A 113 -9.38 13.40 -31.73
C GLY A 113 -8.77 12.49 -30.66
N GLU A 114 -7.49 12.66 -30.39
CA GLU A 114 -6.77 11.93 -29.33
C GLU A 114 -7.26 12.33 -27.93
N LYS A 115 -7.53 13.62 -27.70
CA LYS A 115 -8.14 14.09 -26.45
C LYS A 115 -9.51 13.45 -26.19
N ARG A 116 -10.37 13.39 -27.22
CA ARG A 116 -11.69 12.75 -27.11
C ARG A 116 -11.55 11.26 -26.86
N ALA A 117 -10.70 10.57 -27.63
CA ALA A 117 -10.45 9.15 -27.45
C ALA A 117 -9.97 8.82 -26.03
N PHE A 118 -9.13 9.67 -25.44
CA PHE A 118 -8.68 9.55 -24.05
C PHE A 118 -9.80 9.84 -23.06
N ALA A 119 -10.56 10.93 -23.25
CA ALA A 119 -11.68 11.30 -22.38
C ALA A 119 -12.77 10.21 -22.34
N ASP A 120 -13.01 9.55 -23.47
CA ASP A 120 -13.95 8.44 -23.63
C ASP A 120 -13.39 7.10 -23.15
N GLY A 121 -12.13 7.05 -22.69
CA GLY A 121 -11.48 5.85 -22.16
C GLY A 121 -11.07 4.81 -23.21
N THR A 122 -11.10 5.17 -24.49
CA THR A 122 -10.75 4.25 -25.60
C THR A 122 -9.26 4.19 -25.91
N ASN A 123 -8.48 5.18 -25.47
CA ASN A 123 -7.03 5.23 -25.69
C ASN A 123 -6.30 5.95 -24.56
N GLU A 124 -5.54 5.22 -23.75
CA GLU A 124 -4.70 5.80 -22.68
C GLU A 124 -3.23 6.01 -23.07
N ALA A 125 -2.84 5.65 -24.31
CA ALA A 125 -1.47 5.80 -24.80
C ALA A 125 -0.87 7.22 -24.64
N PRO A 126 -1.63 8.33 -24.78
CA PRO A 126 -1.09 9.67 -24.56
C PRO A 126 -0.45 9.85 -23.18
N ALA A 127 -1.03 9.22 -22.15
CA ALA A 127 -0.53 9.34 -20.80
C ALA A 127 0.88 8.75 -20.64
N HIS A 128 1.27 7.75 -21.45
CA HIS A 128 2.62 7.19 -21.43
C HIS A 128 3.71 8.24 -21.74
N GLY A 129 3.37 9.34 -22.41
CA GLY A 129 4.30 10.43 -22.69
C GLY A 129 4.66 11.31 -21.49
N LEU A 130 3.89 11.25 -20.39
CA LEU A 130 4.23 11.97 -19.16
C LEU A 130 5.32 11.18 -18.41
N TYR A 131 6.28 11.88 -17.80
CA TYR A 131 7.35 11.23 -17.05
C TYR A 131 6.81 10.34 -15.91
N GLY A 132 7.29 9.10 -15.82
CA GLY A 132 6.71 8.07 -14.94
C GLY A 132 6.86 8.32 -13.44
N GLU A 133 7.78 9.21 -13.03
CA GLU A 133 7.90 9.66 -11.63
C GLU A 133 6.77 10.60 -11.22
N ILE A 134 6.08 11.24 -12.16
CA ILE A 134 5.02 12.20 -11.88
C ILE A 134 3.76 11.41 -11.53
N PRO A 135 3.26 11.51 -10.27
CA PRO A 135 2.10 10.76 -9.86
C PRO A 135 0.88 11.16 -10.70
N SER A 136 0.27 10.18 -11.35
CA SER A 136 -0.98 10.35 -12.08
C SER A 136 -1.73 9.04 -12.23
N THR A 137 -3.06 9.11 -12.22
CA THR A 137 -3.95 7.97 -12.43
C THR A 137 -3.69 7.22 -13.74
N PHE A 138 -3.23 7.93 -14.78
CA PHE A 138 -3.13 7.40 -16.14
C PHE A 138 -1.68 7.20 -16.60
N PRO A 139 -1.38 6.15 -17.39
CA PRO A 139 -2.32 5.08 -17.74
C PRO A 139 -2.68 4.25 -16.50
N THR A 140 -3.96 3.90 -16.38
CA THR A 140 -4.47 2.98 -15.35
C THR A 140 -3.81 1.63 -15.53
N VAL A 141 -3.75 0.78 -14.49
CA VAL A 141 -3.13 -0.54 -14.63
C VAL A 141 -3.86 -1.38 -15.69
N LEU A 142 -5.18 -1.27 -15.81
CA LEU A 142 -5.92 -1.88 -16.92
C LEU A 142 -5.52 -1.28 -18.28
N GLY A 143 -5.39 0.03 -18.39
CA GLY A 143 -4.89 0.69 -19.60
C GLY A 143 -3.46 0.23 -19.97
N GLN A 144 -2.59 0.00 -18.99
CA GLN A 144 -1.24 -0.54 -19.19
C GLN A 144 -1.26 -1.95 -19.77
N VAL A 145 -2.18 -2.80 -19.30
CA VAL A 145 -2.40 -4.15 -19.85
C VAL A 145 -2.96 -4.04 -21.26
N ASP A 146 -3.93 -3.16 -21.49
CA ASP A 146 -4.57 -3.01 -22.80
C ASP A 146 -3.60 -2.52 -23.88
N MET A 147 -2.67 -1.62 -23.52
CA MET A 147 -1.61 -1.14 -24.41
C MET A 147 -0.64 -2.24 -24.87
N LEU A 148 -0.45 -3.33 -24.11
CA LEU A 148 0.41 -4.44 -24.56
C LEU A 148 -0.24 -5.13 -25.77
N PRO A 149 0.43 -5.22 -26.94
CA PRO A 149 -0.14 -5.92 -28.08
C PRO A 149 -0.44 -7.40 -27.74
N HIS A 150 -1.61 -7.89 -28.16
CA HIS A 150 -2.05 -9.26 -27.81
C HIS A 150 -1.07 -10.35 -28.30
N ALA A 151 -0.46 -10.17 -29.47
CA ALA A 151 0.56 -11.09 -29.97
C ALA A 151 1.80 -11.13 -29.05
N SER A 152 2.23 -9.98 -28.55
CA SER A 152 3.35 -9.85 -27.61
C SER A 152 3.01 -10.41 -26.24
N GLY A 153 1.79 -10.21 -25.74
CA GLY A 153 1.34 -10.74 -24.45
C GLY A 153 1.41 -12.26 -24.35
N LYS A 154 1.16 -12.98 -25.45
CA LYS A 154 1.31 -14.45 -25.52
C LYS A 154 2.75 -14.93 -25.36
N LEU A 155 3.73 -14.05 -25.53
CA LEU A 155 5.15 -14.35 -25.37
C LEU A 155 5.63 -14.07 -23.94
N VAL A 156 4.82 -13.46 -23.07
CA VAL A 156 5.25 -13.13 -21.71
C VAL A 156 5.30 -14.40 -20.85
N ASP A 157 6.44 -14.63 -20.20
CA ASP A 157 6.68 -15.75 -19.29
C ASP A 157 6.37 -15.37 -17.83
N ILE A 158 6.63 -14.11 -17.46
CA ILE A 158 6.33 -13.55 -16.13
C ILE A 158 5.66 -12.19 -16.27
N ALA A 159 4.53 -12.00 -15.59
CA ALA A 159 3.89 -10.69 -15.46
C ALA A 159 4.06 -10.18 -14.02
N LEU A 160 4.79 -9.08 -13.84
CA LEU A 160 4.93 -8.37 -12.57
C LEU A 160 3.79 -7.36 -12.45
N VAL A 161 3.01 -7.42 -11.38
CA VAL A 161 1.77 -6.64 -11.24
C VAL A 161 1.69 -5.95 -9.88
N THR A 162 1.53 -4.63 -9.87
CA THR A 162 1.05 -3.86 -8.70
C THR A 162 -0.21 -3.08 -9.05
N GLY A 163 -0.97 -2.64 -8.04
CA GLY A 163 -2.12 -1.77 -8.23
C GLY A 163 -2.96 -1.64 -6.96
N GLY A 164 -3.88 -0.68 -6.98
CA GLY A 164 -4.93 -0.52 -5.97
C GLY A 164 -4.56 0.38 -4.79
N ILE A 165 -3.27 0.63 -4.51
CA ILE A 165 -2.90 1.49 -3.38
C ILE A 165 -3.42 2.91 -3.60
N ASN A 166 -3.24 3.44 -4.82
CA ASN A 166 -3.71 4.78 -5.21
C ASN A 166 -5.23 4.84 -5.34
N ASP A 167 -5.89 3.71 -5.57
CA ASP A 167 -7.36 3.61 -5.53
C ASP A 167 -7.88 3.76 -4.10
N VAL A 168 -7.10 3.31 -3.10
CA VAL A 168 -7.45 3.46 -1.68
C VAL A 168 -7.15 4.87 -1.17
N GLY A 169 -6.02 5.47 -1.57
CA GLY A 169 -5.56 6.75 -1.01
C GLY A 169 -4.96 6.58 0.38
N PRO A 170 -3.74 6.00 0.49
CA PRO A 170 -3.13 5.70 1.79
C PRO A 170 -2.90 6.95 2.65
N GLU A 171 -2.76 8.12 2.04
CA GLU A 171 -2.65 9.42 2.72
C GLU A 171 -3.88 9.69 3.59
N ASP A 172 -5.09 9.50 3.05
CA ASP A 172 -6.36 9.68 3.77
C ASP A 172 -6.56 8.64 4.87
N ILE A 173 -5.91 7.48 4.75
CA ILE A 173 -5.94 6.44 5.79
C ILE A 173 -5.09 6.86 6.97
N ILE A 174 -3.86 7.33 6.73
CA ILE A 174 -2.93 7.71 7.80
C ILE A 174 -3.22 9.09 8.37
N ASP A 175 -4.00 9.93 7.69
CA ASP A 175 -4.46 11.22 8.20
C ASP A 175 -5.45 11.03 9.37
N PRO A 176 -5.05 11.34 10.62
CA PRO A 176 -5.92 11.19 11.77
C PRO A 176 -7.06 12.22 11.81
N GLN A 177 -7.02 13.29 10.99
CA GLN A 177 -8.11 14.25 10.84
C GLN A 177 -9.25 13.68 9.98
N VAL A 178 -8.95 12.74 9.09
CA VAL A 178 -9.96 12.05 8.29
C VAL A 178 -10.59 10.94 9.13
N HIS A 179 -11.92 11.04 9.35
CA HIS A 179 -12.71 10.05 10.10
C HIS A 179 -12.15 9.70 11.49
N THR A 180 -11.71 10.70 12.28
CA THR A 180 -11.11 10.50 13.62
C THR A 180 -11.90 9.51 14.48
N GLY A 181 -11.24 8.45 14.96
CA GLY A 181 -11.86 7.41 15.79
C GLY A 181 -12.93 6.54 15.09
N ARG A 182 -13.18 6.71 13.79
CA ARG A 182 -14.14 5.94 12.98
C ARG A 182 -13.57 5.50 11.61
N TYR A 183 -12.26 5.50 11.48
CA TYR A 183 -11.59 5.22 10.21
C TYR A 183 -11.88 3.79 9.72
N ILE A 184 -12.05 2.84 10.63
CA ILE A 184 -12.25 1.44 10.26
C ILE A 184 -13.64 1.21 9.68
N GLU A 185 -14.67 1.79 10.30
CA GLU A 185 -16.03 1.77 9.78
C GLU A 185 -16.11 2.43 8.40
N SER A 186 -15.27 3.44 8.17
CA SER A 186 -15.19 4.17 6.90
C SER A 186 -14.44 3.39 5.82
N TYR A 187 -13.35 2.70 6.20
CA TYR A 187 -12.42 2.11 5.24
C TYR A 187 -12.49 0.58 5.10
N ASP A 188 -12.99 -0.22 6.06
CA ASP A 188 -12.90 -1.69 5.93
C ASP A 188 -13.64 -2.22 4.70
N GLY A 189 -14.89 -1.77 4.51
CA GLY A 189 -15.69 -2.11 3.34
C GLY A 189 -15.13 -1.49 2.05
N TYR A 190 -14.49 -0.33 2.15
CA TYR A 190 -13.88 0.36 1.01
C TYR A 190 -12.61 -0.37 0.53
N ILE A 191 -11.69 -0.71 1.44
CA ILE A 191 -10.47 -1.47 1.17
C ILE A 191 -10.86 -2.80 0.54
N ARG A 192 -11.82 -3.55 1.09
CA ARG A 192 -12.29 -4.79 0.47
C ARG A 192 -12.74 -4.55 -0.97
N ARG A 193 -13.56 -3.54 -1.22
CA ARG A 193 -14.08 -3.24 -2.57
C ARG A 193 -12.97 -2.94 -3.56
N ILE A 194 -11.96 -2.18 -3.15
CA ILE A 194 -10.82 -1.90 -4.01
C ILE A 194 -9.95 -3.14 -4.21
N VAL A 195 -9.62 -3.83 -3.12
CA VAL A 195 -8.58 -4.85 -3.10
C VAL A 195 -9.06 -6.22 -3.55
N GLU A 196 -10.27 -6.62 -3.18
CA GLU A 196 -10.85 -7.87 -3.67
C GLU A 196 -11.55 -7.63 -5.01
N ASP A 197 -12.50 -6.68 -5.05
CA ASP A 197 -13.40 -6.54 -6.19
C ASP A 197 -12.76 -5.88 -7.42
N ASN A 198 -11.67 -5.10 -7.29
CA ASN A 198 -10.97 -4.53 -8.45
C ASN A 198 -9.68 -5.28 -8.82
N VAL A 199 -8.91 -5.80 -7.85
CA VAL A 199 -7.68 -6.57 -8.16
C VAL A 199 -8.03 -7.86 -8.87
N PHE A 200 -9.11 -8.55 -8.50
CA PHE A 200 -9.49 -9.78 -9.18
C PHE A 200 -9.79 -9.57 -10.68
N PRO A 201 -10.67 -8.62 -11.09
CA PRO A 201 -10.82 -8.27 -12.51
C PRO A 201 -9.52 -7.83 -13.19
N MET A 202 -8.66 -7.07 -12.50
CA MET A 202 -7.37 -6.67 -13.06
C MET A 202 -6.47 -7.86 -13.36
N LEU A 203 -6.36 -8.81 -12.42
CA LEU A 203 -5.61 -10.05 -12.61
C LEU A 203 -6.20 -10.91 -13.74
N LYS A 204 -7.53 -10.93 -13.92
CA LYS A 204 -8.17 -11.57 -15.07
C LYS A 204 -7.77 -10.91 -16.40
N ALA A 205 -7.71 -9.58 -16.45
CA ALA A 205 -7.25 -8.86 -17.64
C ALA A 205 -5.79 -9.17 -17.96
N VAL A 206 -4.91 -9.20 -16.95
CA VAL A 206 -3.50 -9.61 -17.11
C VAL A 206 -3.42 -11.05 -17.64
N ARG A 207 -4.19 -11.99 -17.06
CA ARG A 207 -4.23 -13.38 -17.53
C ARG A 207 -4.72 -13.48 -18.98
N ALA A 208 -5.76 -12.75 -19.36
CA ALA A 208 -6.26 -12.75 -20.74
C ALA A 208 -5.20 -12.24 -21.72
N LYS A 209 -4.43 -11.22 -21.36
CA LYS A 209 -3.34 -10.67 -22.18
C LYS A 209 -2.10 -11.57 -22.20
N CYS A 210 -1.76 -12.18 -21.07
CA CYS A 210 -0.58 -13.00 -20.84
C CYS A 210 -0.98 -14.44 -20.43
N PRO A 211 -1.58 -15.24 -21.33
CA PRO A 211 -2.26 -16.50 -21.00
C PRO A 211 -1.35 -17.55 -20.37
N THR A 212 -0.06 -17.57 -20.71
CA THR A 212 0.92 -18.56 -20.23
C THR A 212 1.79 -18.06 -19.07
N ALA A 213 1.73 -16.77 -18.75
CA ALA A 213 2.66 -16.16 -17.80
C ALA A 213 2.41 -16.64 -16.36
N ILE A 214 3.46 -16.72 -15.55
CA ILE A 214 3.33 -16.69 -14.10
C ILE A 214 3.03 -15.24 -13.71
N ILE A 215 1.89 -15.00 -13.07
CA ILE A 215 1.52 -13.66 -12.62
C ILE A 215 2.03 -13.50 -11.19
N MET A 216 2.84 -12.47 -10.95
CA MET A 216 3.38 -12.13 -9.64
C MET A 216 2.76 -10.81 -9.19
N TYR A 217 1.86 -10.87 -8.23
CA TYR A 217 1.21 -9.69 -7.67
C TYR A 217 1.90 -9.26 -6.38
N PHE A 218 2.26 -7.98 -6.29
CA PHE A 218 3.06 -7.45 -5.19
C PHE A 218 2.17 -6.77 -4.14
N GLY A 219 2.33 -7.18 -2.88
CA GLY A 219 1.74 -6.53 -1.73
C GLY A 219 2.47 -5.25 -1.36
N PHE A 220 1.76 -4.36 -0.67
CA PHE A 220 2.32 -3.13 -0.10
C PHE A 220 2.81 -3.35 1.33
N TYR A 221 3.59 -2.41 1.84
CA TYR A 221 4.04 -2.35 3.23
C TYR A 221 3.32 -1.23 3.98
N SER A 222 3.46 -1.25 5.30
CA SER A 222 3.04 -0.12 6.11
C SER A 222 3.99 1.06 5.89
N GLY A 223 3.45 2.22 5.50
CA GLY A 223 4.24 3.46 5.37
C GLY A 223 4.78 3.95 6.71
N LEU A 224 4.04 3.69 7.79
CA LEU A 224 4.40 4.02 9.18
C LEU A 224 4.21 2.79 10.07
N SER A 225 5.05 2.63 11.07
CA SER A 225 4.92 1.56 12.08
C SER A 225 5.09 2.12 13.48
N TYR A 226 4.89 1.28 14.51
CA TYR A 226 5.22 1.63 15.89
C TYR A 226 6.73 1.88 16.12
N SER A 227 7.60 1.46 15.20
CA SER A 227 9.04 1.73 15.24
C SER A 227 9.42 3.05 14.56
N SER A 228 8.52 3.67 13.79
CA SER A 228 8.75 4.96 13.14
C SER A 228 9.06 6.07 14.14
N ASN A 229 9.95 6.99 13.76
CA ASN A 229 10.34 8.13 14.56
C ASN A 229 9.18 9.15 14.63
N THR A 230 8.63 9.30 15.82
CA THR A 230 7.47 10.18 16.07
C THR A 230 7.79 11.67 15.89
N GLY A 231 9.05 12.09 16.04
CA GLY A 231 9.49 13.45 15.73
C GLY A 231 9.45 13.73 14.23
N LYS A 232 9.94 12.79 13.39
CA LYS A 232 9.84 12.91 11.93
C LYS A 232 8.40 12.87 11.43
N ILE A 233 7.54 12.01 11.98
CA ILE A 233 6.10 12.00 11.64
C ILE A 233 5.45 13.35 11.95
N ARG A 234 5.80 13.97 13.09
CA ARG A 234 5.32 15.31 13.42
C ARG A 234 5.73 16.34 12.37
N GLU A 235 7.00 16.32 11.95
CA GLU A 235 7.53 17.24 10.95
C GLU A 235 6.89 17.02 9.57
N LEU A 236 6.64 15.77 9.19
CA LEU A 236 5.86 15.43 8.00
C LEU A 236 4.46 16.03 8.07
N PHE A 237 3.71 15.78 9.15
CA PHE A 237 2.35 16.32 9.28
C PHE A 237 2.35 17.85 9.27
N LYS A 238 3.38 18.46 9.86
CA LYS A 238 3.58 19.90 9.76
C LYS A 238 3.74 20.36 8.30
N HIS A 239 4.50 19.61 7.50
CA HIS A 239 4.73 19.90 6.08
C HIS A 239 3.48 19.70 5.22
N GLU A 240 2.88 18.52 5.25
CA GLU A 240 1.77 18.13 4.36
C GLU A 240 0.51 18.97 4.58
N TYR A 241 0.18 19.28 5.83
CA TYR A 241 -1.05 20.02 6.13
C TYR A 241 -0.87 21.55 6.05
N ASN A 242 0.34 22.04 5.71
CA ASN A 242 0.70 23.46 5.59
C ASN A 242 0.19 24.31 6.77
N ASP A 243 0.32 23.76 7.98
CA ASP A 243 -0.55 24.13 9.09
C ASP A 243 0.20 24.85 10.21
N ASP A 244 1.26 25.60 9.88
CA ASP A 244 2.01 26.40 10.87
C ASP A 244 1.07 27.33 11.66
N PHE A 245 0.03 27.88 11.01
CA PHE A 245 -0.92 28.78 11.65
C PHE A 245 -1.97 28.07 12.50
N LYS A 246 -2.68 26.99 12.07
CA LYS A 246 -3.64 26.32 12.99
C LYS A 246 -2.93 25.43 14.00
N TRP A 247 -1.72 24.93 13.75
CA TRP A 247 -0.93 24.31 14.81
C TRP A 247 -0.59 25.35 15.86
N TRP A 248 -0.05 26.50 15.47
CA TRP A 248 0.17 27.61 16.40
C TRP A 248 -1.11 28.08 17.10
N PHE A 249 -2.24 28.18 16.39
CA PHE A 249 -3.54 28.61 16.96
C PHE A 249 -4.15 27.55 17.88
N ASN A 250 -4.07 26.25 17.57
CA ASN A 250 -4.47 25.17 18.48
C ASN A 250 -3.54 25.13 19.71
N GLN A 251 -2.22 25.26 19.51
CA GLN A 251 -1.28 25.26 20.63
C GLN A 251 -1.52 26.40 21.63
N ASN A 252 -1.93 27.58 21.14
CA ASN A 252 -2.01 28.80 21.95
C ASN A 252 -3.45 29.26 22.27
N VAL A 253 -4.48 28.77 21.56
CA VAL A 253 -5.88 29.22 21.70
C VAL A 253 -6.84 28.07 21.99
N TYR A 254 -6.75 26.94 21.27
CA TYR A 254 -7.65 25.78 21.42
C TYR A 254 -6.86 24.52 21.79
N THR A 255 -6.78 24.21 23.09
CA THR A 255 -5.98 23.10 23.67
C THR A 255 -6.39 21.68 23.22
N GLU A 256 -7.12 21.52 22.12
CA GLU A 256 -7.90 20.32 21.81
C GLU A 256 -7.16 19.26 21.00
N ILE A 257 -6.17 19.61 20.16
CA ILE A 257 -5.50 18.63 19.30
C ILE A 257 -4.25 18.06 19.95
N ASP A 258 -4.37 16.86 20.52
CA ASP A 258 -3.23 16.07 21.00
C ASP A 258 -2.46 15.45 19.82
N VAL A 259 -1.38 16.12 19.43
CA VAL A 259 -0.45 15.67 18.37
C VAL A 259 0.09 14.27 18.62
N ASN A 260 0.31 13.87 19.88
CA ASN A 260 0.76 12.52 20.17
C ASN A 260 -0.33 11.52 19.82
N LYS A 261 -1.58 11.83 20.16
CA LYS A 261 -2.73 11.00 19.80
C LYS A 261 -2.83 10.86 18.28
N MET A 262 -2.69 11.94 17.52
CA MET A 262 -2.68 11.92 16.05
C MET A 262 -1.59 11.00 15.48
N ILE A 263 -0.35 11.11 15.96
CA ILE A 263 0.76 10.26 15.50
C ILE A 263 0.50 8.78 15.83
N ASN A 264 0.02 8.49 17.04
CA ASN A 264 -0.27 7.12 17.44
C ASN A 264 -1.42 6.52 16.63
N GLU A 265 -2.45 7.33 16.35
CA GLU A 265 -3.57 6.96 15.51
C GLU A 265 -3.11 6.69 14.08
N ALA A 266 -2.22 7.52 13.51
CA ALA A 266 -1.64 7.29 12.19
C ALA A 266 -0.81 5.99 12.09
N GLN A 267 0.05 5.72 13.08
CA GLN A 267 0.81 4.45 13.15
C GLN A 267 -0.14 3.25 13.24
N THR A 268 -1.19 3.36 14.06
CA THR A 268 -2.20 2.32 14.23
C THR A 268 -3.00 2.06 12.95
N ARG A 269 -3.43 3.14 12.29
CA ARG A 269 -4.13 3.10 10.99
C ARG A 269 -3.28 2.42 9.93
N ALA A 270 -1.99 2.75 9.87
CA ALA A 270 -1.07 2.18 8.89
C ALA A 270 -0.90 0.66 9.07
N GLU A 271 -0.66 0.19 10.30
CA GLU A 271 -0.53 -1.24 10.59
C GLU A 271 -1.84 -2.01 10.36
N TRP A 272 -2.97 -1.44 10.79
CA TRP A 272 -4.30 -1.97 10.53
C TRP A 272 -4.54 -2.12 9.03
N PHE A 273 -4.27 -1.06 8.27
CA PHE A 273 -4.44 -1.01 6.83
C PHE A 273 -3.58 -2.07 6.14
N ASN A 274 -2.31 -2.18 6.49
CA ASN A 274 -1.41 -3.19 5.94
C ASN A 274 -1.94 -4.62 6.15
N GLY A 275 -2.39 -4.94 7.37
CA GLY A 275 -3.04 -6.20 7.69
C GLY A 275 -4.27 -6.50 6.83
N ARG A 276 -5.14 -5.50 6.66
CA ARG A 276 -6.39 -5.62 5.87
C ARG A 276 -6.13 -5.74 4.38
N TRP A 277 -5.27 -4.90 3.86
CA TRP A 277 -4.84 -4.87 2.47
C TRP A 277 -4.30 -6.24 2.04
N GLN A 278 -3.34 -6.79 2.79
CA GLN A 278 -2.71 -8.06 2.48
C GLN A 278 -3.67 -9.25 2.54
N TYR A 279 -4.59 -9.23 3.52
CA TYR A 279 -5.65 -10.25 3.63
C TYR A 279 -6.55 -10.28 2.38
N TRP A 280 -7.05 -9.12 1.94
CA TRP A 280 -7.96 -9.07 0.80
C TRP A 280 -7.27 -9.38 -0.53
N ILE A 281 -6.00 -8.99 -0.70
CA ILE A 281 -5.22 -9.40 -1.89
C ILE A 281 -5.07 -10.92 -1.92
N ARG A 282 -4.69 -11.52 -0.79
CA ARG A 282 -4.51 -12.97 -0.71
C ARG A 282 -5.78 -13.70 -1.08
N ARG A 283 -6.93 -13.19 -0.67
CA ARG A 283 -8.23 -13.71 -1.07
C ARG A 283 -8.46 -13.60 -2.58
N ALA A 284 -8.20 -12.45 -3.20
CA ALA A 284 -8.31 -12.27 -4.66
C ALA A 284 -7.40 -13.24 -5.45
N ILE A 285 -6.16 -13.45 -4.98
CA ILE A 285 -5.20 -14.38 -5.60
C ILE A 285 -5.64 -15.84 -5.43
N ASN A 286 -6.20 -16.20 -4.28
CA ASN A 286 -6.75 -17.55 -4.12
C ASN A 286 -7.93 -17.80 -5.06
N LEU A 287 -8.81 -16.80 -5.26
CA LEU A 287 -9.89 -16.91 -6.24
C LEU A 287 -9.35 -17.15 -7.65
N MET A 288 -8.26 -16.48 -8.04
CA MET A 288 -7.58 -16.75 -9.32
C MET A 288 -7.01 -18.16 -9.40
N ASN A 289 -6.38 -18.66 -8.33
CA ASN A 289 -5.75 -19.98 -8.33
C ASN A 289 -6.77 -21.14 -8.23
N GLN A 290 -7.96 -20.92 -7.69
CA GLN A 290 -9.02 -21.91 -7.62
C GLN A 290 -9.63 -22.24 -8.98
N ASP A 291 -9.61 -21.29 -9.91
CA ASP A 291 -10.05 -21.47 -11.29
C ASP A 291 -8.88 -21.95 -12.16
N VAL A 292 -9.03 -23.08 -12.85
CA VAL A 292 -7.95 -23.70 -13.63
C VAL A 292 -7.52 -22.83 -14.82
N GLU A 293 -8.46 -22.17 -15.49
CA GLU A 293 -8.18 -21.31 -16.65
C GLU A 293 -7.51 -20.02 -16.20
N LEU A 294 -7.99 -19.43 -15.11
CA LEU A 294 -7.40 -18.20 -14.56
C LEU A 294 -6.03 -18.44 -13.92
N ARG A 295 -5.85 -19.59 -13.26
CA ARG A 295 -4.57 -19.99 -12.66
C ARG A 295 -3.50 -20.13 -13.74
N ALA A 296 -3.75 -20.92 -14.78
CA ALA A 296 -2.77 -21.35 -15.77
C ALA A 296 -1.43 -21.75 -15.11
N SER A 297 -0.33 -21.05 -15.41
CA SER A 297 1.01 -21.30 -14.84
C SER A 297 1.16 -20.90 -13.37
N GLY A 298 0.17 -20.22 -12.80
CA GLY A 298 0.10 -19.80 -11.40
C GLY A 298 -0.03 -18.29 -11.24
N VAL A 299 -0.66 -17.91 -10.12
CA VAL A 299 -0.69 -16.53 -9.61
C VAL A 299 -0.04 -16.52 -8.23
N ILE A 300 1.09 -15.84 -8.11
CA ILE A 300 1.91 -15.77 -6.89
C ILE A 300 1.67 -14.42 -6.23
N PHE A 301 1.44 -14.43 -4.93
CA PHE A 301 1.52 -13.22 -4.12
C PHE A 301 2.93 -12.99 -3.60
N VAL A 302 3.46 -11.79 -3.79
CA VAL A 302 4.76 -11.35 -3.28
C VAL A 302 4.52 -10.35 -2.16
N PRO A 303 4.56 -10.76 -0.88
CA PRO A 303 4.45 -9.82 0.24
C PRO A 303 5.69 -8.92 0.31
N SER A 304 5.51 -7.73 0.89
CA SER A 304 6.60 -6.77 1.12
C SER A 304 7.72 -7.29 2.01
N GLN A 305 7.33 -8.02 3.07
CA GLN A 305 8.22 -8.46 4.14
C GLN A 305 9.00 -7.34 4.84
N PHE A 306 8.52 -6.09 4.74
CA PHE A 306 9.10 -5.02 5.53
C PHE A 306 8.63 -5.22 6.97
N ALA A 307 9.60 -5.39 7.86
CA ALA A 307 9.35 -5.43 9.29
C ALA A 307 9.06 -4.02 9.81
N ASP A 308 8.50 -3.91 11.01
CA ASP A 308 8.20 -2.62 11.65
C ASP A 308 9.40 -1.67 11.64
N ASN A 309 10.61 -2.17 11.90
CA ASN A 309 11.82 -1.36 11.93
C ASN A 309 12.33 -0.94 10.54
N GLU A 310 11.67 -1.37 9.46
CA GLU A 310 11.98 -1.06 8.06
C GLU A 310 10.94 -0.13 7.40
N ALA A 311 9.87 0.24 8.11
CA ALA A 311 8.88 1.22 7.67
C ALA A 311 9.48 2.64 7.53
N GLY A 312 8.68 3.61 7.08
CA GLY A 312 9.10 5.01 6.95
C GLY A 312 9.48 5.59 8.32
N PHE A 313 10.56 6.35 8.39
CA PHE A 313 11.10 6.94 9.63
C PHE A 313 11.59 5.94 10.68
N ALA A 314 11.62 4.64 10.37
CA ALA A 314 12.09 3.62 11.28
C ALA A 314 13.62 3.44 11.20
N PRO A 315 14.29 2.85 12.22
CA PRO A 315 15.76 2.84 12.30
C PRO A 315 16.48 2.15 11.14
N LEU A 316 15.83 1.19 10.48
CA LEU A 316 16.36 0.45 9.32
C LEU A 316 15.47 0.66 8.10
N THR A 317 14.92 1.86 7.94
CA THR A 317 13.97 2.16 6.87
C THR A 317 14.45 1.62 5.52
N LYS A 318 13.53 0.97 4.81
CA LYS A 318 13.66 0.57 3.42
C LYS A 318 12.88 1.49 2.49
N LEU A 319 12.33 2.57 3.04
CA LEU A 319 11.54 3.56 2.31
C LEU A 319 12.34 4.85 2.13
N TRP A 320 11.88 5.70 1.21
CA TRP A 320 12.30 7.10 1.18
C TRP A 320 11.74 7.82 2.41
N GLU A 321 12.56 8.67 3.04
CA GLU A 321 12.17 9.45 4.23
C GLU A 321 12.11 10.95 3.95
N ASP A 322 12.47 11.39 2.76
CA ASP A 322 12.53 12.81 2.46
C ASP A 322 11.13 13.33 2.05
N TYR A 323 10.61 14.30 2.80
CA TYR A 323 9.31 14.95 2.50
C TYR A 323 9.43 16.46 2.23
N THR A 324 10.60 17.07 2.44
CA THR A 324 10.80 18.52 2.18
C THR A 324 11.71 18.81 1.00
N ASP A 325 12.81 18.07 0.87
CA ASP A 325 13.73 18.11 -0.27
C ASP A 325 14.44 16.75 -0.34
N PRO A 326 14.30 16.00 -1.44
CA PRO A 326 14.77 14.63 -1.49
C PRO A 326 16.29 14.54 -1.69
N THR A 327 17.03 14.65 -0.59
CA THR A 327 18.50 14.61 -0.59
C THR A 327 19.08 13.23 -0.90
N GLY A 328 18.35 12.16 -0.60
CA GLY A 328 18.76 10.79 -0.87
C GLY A 328 18.36 10.28 -2.25
N ASP A 329 17.57 11.03 -3.00
CA ASP A 329 16.87 10.56 -4.20
C ASP A 329 17.69 10.74 -5.48
N PRO A 330 18.21 9.64 -6.06
CA PRO A 330 19.01 9.75 -7.26
C PRO A 330 18.22 10.16 -8.51
N ALA A 331 16.89 9.99 -8.54
CA ALA A 331 16.03 10.42 -9.65
C ALA A 331 15.63 11.91 -9.59
N ARG A 332 16.02 12.64 -8.54
CA ARG A 332 15.68 14.06 -8.33
C ARG A 332 16.06 14.94 -9.52
N ALA A 333 17.27 14.78 -10.07
CA ALA A 333 17.73 15.61 -11.19
C ALA A 333 16.82 15.46 -12.42
N ASP A 334 16.40 14.23 -12.72
CA ASP A 334 15.46 13.96 -13.81
C ASP A 334 14.06 14.48 -13.49
N ARG A 335 13.58 14.36 -12.25
CA ARG A 335 12.29 14.96 -11.85
C ARG A 335 12.29 16.47 -12.03
N VAL A 336 13.29 17.17 -11.49
CA VAL A 336 13.41 18.63 -11.67
C VAL A 336 13.42 19.01 -13.15
N ARG A 337 14.06 18.20 -14.01
CA ARG A 337 14.14 18.47 -15.45
C ARG A 337 12.84 18.16 -16.20
N LEU A 338 12.10 17.13 -15.79
CA LEU A 338 10.99 16.56 -16.57
C LEU A 338 9.61 16.87 -15.99
N ILE A 339 9.51 17.48 -14.81
CA ILE A 339 8.23 17.97 -14.28
C ILE A 339 7.72 19.12 -15.14
N PRO A 340 6.48 19.03 -15.65
CA PRO A 340 5.87 20.11 -16.41
C PRO A 340 5.83 21.41 -15.62
N ARG A 341 6.20 22.51 -16.26
CA ARG A 341 6.03 23.90 -15.77
C ARG A 341 6.82 24.24 -14.52
N ILE A 342 7.82 23.44 -14.17
CA ILE A 342 8.73 23.72 -13.05
C ILE A 342 9.38 25.11 -13.16
N GLU A 343 9.67 25.57 -14.37
CA GLU A 343 10.22 26.89 -14.69
C GLU A 343 9.31 28.05 -14.29
N HIS A 344 7.99 27.80 -14.15
CA HIS A 344 7.00 28.79 -13.76
C HIS A 344 6.65 28.75 -12.26
N LEU A 345 7.22 27.82 -11.48
CA LEU A 345 6.83 27.60 -10.08
C LEU A 345 6.99 28.87 -9.22
N GLN A 346 8.09 29.59 -9.39
CA GLN A 346 8.37 30.79 -8.59
C GLN A 346 7.43 31.96 -8.97
N ASP A 347 7.13 32.12 -10.24
CA ASP A 347 6.19 33.12 -10.75
C ASP A 347 4.77 32.81 -10.23
N MET A 348 4.35 31.55 -10.26
CA MET A 348 3.06 31.13 -9.72
C MET A 348 2.95 31.39 -8.23
N ARG A 349 3.98 31.10 -7.43
CA ARG A 349 4.01 31.43 -5.99
C ARG A 349 3.93 32.93 -5.73
N THR A 350 4.65 33.71 -6.52
CA THR A 350 4.66 35.17 -6.41
C THR A 350 3.28 35.74 -6.76
N LEU A 351 2.67 35.26 -7.84
CA LEU A 351 1.33 35.65 -8.23
C LEU A 351 0.28 35.19 -7.20
N LEU A 352 0.39 33.99 -6.63
CA LEU A 352 -0.53 33.50 -5.60
C LEU A 352 -0.55 34.47 -4.41
N PHE A 353 0.62 34.82 -3.89
CA PHE A 353 0.75 35.78 -2.79
C PHE A 353 0.23 37.18 -3.16
N ALA A 354 0.58 37.68 -4.34
CA ALA A 354 0.10 38.98 -4.81
C ALA A 354 -1.41 39.02 -5.06
N ALA A 355 -2.00 37.92 -5.54
CA ALA A 355 -3.43 37.77 -5.70
C ALA A 355 -4.11 37.83 -4.33
N PHE A 356 -3.55 37.21 -3.28
CA PHE A 356 -4.03 37.37 -1.90
C PHE A 356 -3.97 38.82 -1.36
N LEU A 357 -3.10 39.66 -1.90
CA LEU A 357 -3.02 41.08 -1.52
C LEU A 357 -3.75 42.02 -2.48
N GLY A 358 -4.35 41.50 -3.55
CA GLY A 358 -5.18 42.28 -4.46
C GLY A 358 -4.46 42.90 -5.66
N GLY A 359 -3.29 42.42 -6.10
CA GLY A 359 -2.84 42.76 -7.46
C GLY A 359 -1.40 42.52 -7.87
N GLN A 360 -1.21 41.70 -8.92
CA GLN A 360 -0.09 41.73 -9.86
C GLN A 360 -0.60 41.27 -11.23
N ARG A 361 -1.47 42.06 -11.87
CA ARG A 361 -2.13 41.68 -13.13
C ARG A 361 -1.15 41.47 -14.29
N ALA A 362 -0.06 42.24 -14.34
CA ALA A 362 0.98 42.07 -15.35
C ALA A 362 1.66 40.69 -15.28
N LEU A 363 1.91 40.19 -14.06
CA LEU A 363 2.48 38.85 -13.88
C LEU A 363 1.48 37.75 -14.31
N ALA A 364 0.18 37.94 -14.05
CA ALA A 364 -0.85 37.03 -14.54
C ALA A 364 -0.89 36.97 -16.08
N GLN A 365 -0.79 38.13 -16.75
CA GLN A 365 -0.72 38.20 -18.21
C GLN A 365 0.55 37.51 -18.76
N GLN A 366 1.69 37.72 -18.10
CA GLN A 366 2.95 37.06 -18.47
C GLN A 366 2.85 35.54 -18.32
N LEU A 367 2.29 35.06 -17.20
CA LEU A 367 2.08 33.64 -16.95
C LEU A 367 1.11 33.04 -17.96
N ASP A 368 -0.02 33.67 -18.27
CA ASP A 368 -0.99 33.16 -19.26
C ASP A 368 -0.35 32.98 -20.65
N ALA A 369 0.48 33.94 -21.07
CA ALA A 369 1.19 33.90 -22.34
C ALA A 369 2.26 32.80 -22.41
N GLY A 370 2.94 32.53 -21.30
CA GLY A 370 4.06 31.59 -21.25
C GLY A 370 3.69 30.16 -20.86
N ILE A 371 2.67 29.97 -20.02
CA ILE A 371 2.39 28.68 -19.40
C ILE A 371 1.62 27.76 -20.34
N ASN A 372 2.12 26.53 -20.47
CA ASN A 372 1.40 25.40 -21.04
C ASN A 372 0.66 24.62 -19.94
N GLY A 373 -0.20 25.34 -19.22
CA GLY A 373 -0.88 24.88 -18.01
C GLY A 373 -2.31 24.39 -18.25
N PRO A 374 -2.97 23.97 -17.16
CA PRO A 374 -4.38 23.59 -17.20
C PRO A 374 -5.25 24.67 -17.86
N ALA A 375 -6.25 24.29 -18.67
CA ALA A 375 -7.14 25.27 -19.29
C ALA A 375 -7.94 26.05 -18.24
N THR A 376 -8.24 25.40 -17.11
CA THR A 376 -8.77 26.05 -15.90
C THR A 376 -7.87 27.16 -15.37
N LEU A 377 -6.57 26.89 -15.20
CA LEU A 377 -5.58 27.89 -14.78
C LEU A 377 -5.42 29.02 -15.81
N LYS A 378 -5.31 28.69 -17.11
CA LYS A 378 -5.21 29.68 -18.18
C LYS A 378 -6.40 30.63 -18.20
N ARG A 379 -7.63 30.09 -18.08
CA ARG A 379 -8.84 30.91 -17.99
C ARG A 379 -8.80 31.85 -16.79
N ALA A 380 -8.44 31.35 -15.61
CA ALA A 380 -8.38 32.16 -14.40
C ALA A 380 -7.30 33.26 -14.49
N LEU A 381 -6.15 32.96 -15.12
CA LEU A 381 -5.10 33.95 -15.39
C LEU A 381 -5.59 35.04 -16.36
N ALA A 382 -6.19 34.66 -17.48
CA ALA A 382 -6.69 35.59 -18.49
C ALA A 382 -7.79 36.52 -17.94
N GLU A 383 -8.75 35.98 -17.20
CA GLU A 383 -9.83 36.77 -16.58
C GLU A 383 -9.30 37.75 -15.53
N TYR A 384 -8.38 37.30 -14.67
CA TYR A 384 -7.75 38.17 -13.67
C TYR A 384 -6.88 39.26 -14.31
N ALA A 385 -6.13 38.92 -15.36
CA ALA A 385 -5.34 39.87 -16.14
C ALA A 385 -6.22 40.93 -16.84
N GLY A 386 -7.39 40.52 -17.35
CA GLY A 386 -8.41 41.39 -17.96
C GLY A 386 -9.17 42.28 -16.96
N GLY A 387 -8.89 42.15 -15.67
CA GLY A 387 -9.53 42.94 -14.62
C GLY A 387 -10.87 42.40 -14.12
N GLY A 388 -11.23 41.16 -14.47
CA GLY A 388 -12.38 40.46 -13.93
C GLY A 388 -12.20 40.09 -12.46
N ASP A 389 -13.31 39.94 -11.74
CA ASP A 389 -13.34 39.54 -10.33
C ASP A 389 -13.29 38.00 -10.16
N ASN A 390 -12.28 37.36 -10.74
CA ASN A 390 -12.08 35.91 -10.63
C ASN A 390 -10.87 35.51 -9.76
N ARG A 391 -10.61 36.33 -8.74
CA ARG A 391 -9.47 36.14 -7.84
C ARG A 391 -9.52 34.80 -7.11
N THR A 392 -10.70 34.35 -6.70
CA THR A 392 -10.87 33.08 -5.97
C THR A 392 -10.49 31.88 -6.84
N ALA A 393 -10.95 31.81 -8.09
CA ALA A 393 -10.58 30.69 -8.97
C ALA A 393 -9.10 30.74 -9.38
N LEU A 394 -8.52 31.94 -9.52
CA LEU A 394 -7.08 32.09 -9.76
C LEU A 394 -6.27 31.53 -8.58
N ILE A 395 -6.59 31.93 -7.35
CA ILE A 395 -5.92 31.44 -6.14
C ILE A 395 -6.02 29.92 -6.05
N ALA A 396 -7.21 29.36 -6.26
CA ALA A 396 -7.42 27.91 -6.23
C ALA A 396 -6.58 27.20 -7.31
N SER A 397 -6.65 27.65 -8.57
CA SER A 397 -5.95 27.03 -9.69
C SER A 397 -4.42 27.12 -9.56
N LEU A 398 -3.90 28.26 -9.08
CA LEU A 398 -2.48 28.43 -8.78
C LEU A 398 -2.05 27.50 -7.65
N SER A 399 -2.81 27.43 -6.56
CA SER A 399 -2.52 26.56 -5.42
C SER A 399 -2.47 25.09 -5.85
N ASP A 400 -3.42 24.64 -6.66
CA ASP A 400 -3.47 23.26 -7.17
C ASP A 400 -2.26 22.92 -8.04
N GLU A 401 -1.88 23.82 -8.95
CA GLU A 401 -0.75 23.60 -9.86
C GLU A 401 0.60 23.67 -9.13
N ILE A 402 0.76 24.61 -8.20
CA ILE A 402 1.93 24.70 -7.32
C ILE A 402 2.08 23.41 -6.51
N HIS A 403 0.99 22.94 -5.89
CA HIS A 403 0.99 21.71 -5.11
C HIS A 403 1.34 20.50 -5.98
N ARG A 404 0.79 20.39 -7.20
CA ARG A 404 1.12 19.31 -8.14
C ARG A 404 2.61 19.27 -8.49
N ILE A 405 3.21 20.42 -8.79
CA ILE A 405 4.64 20.52 -9.09
C ILE A 405 5.46 20.13 -7.87
N GLN A 406 5.12 20.65 -6.69
CA GLN A 406 5.83 20.33 -5.44
C GLN A 406 5.75 18.85 -5.11
N HIS A 407 4.58 18.25 -5.22
CA HIS A 407 4.39 16.82 -4.98
C HIS A 407 5.16 15.99 -6.01
N GLY A 408 5.21 16.43 -7.27
CA GLY A 408 6.05 15.82 -8.30
C GLY A 408 7.55 15.89 -8.03
N LEU A 409 8.04 16.86 -7.24
CA LEU A 409 9.47 17.01 -6.95
C LEU A 409 9.98 16.00 -5.91
N ILE A 410 9.09 15.43 -5.10
CA ILE A 410 9.42 14.57 -3.96
C ILE A 410 9.13 13.11 -4.32
N ALA A 411 10.06 12.20 -3.98
CA ALA A 411 9.69 10.78 -3.94
C ALA A 411 8.84 10.58 -2.69
N SER A 412 7.59 10.15 -2.87
CA SER A 412 6.71 9.99 -1.71
C SER A 412 7.32 8.99 -0.71
N MET A 413 7.17 9.31 0.57
CA MET A 413 7.64 8.56 1.74
C MET A 413 7.12 7.12 1.85
N ALA A 414 6.28 6.70 0.91
CA ALA A 414 5.71 5.37 0.81
C ALA A 414 6.34 4.52 -0.31
N HIS A 415 7.50 4.89 -0.85
CA HIS A 415 8.20 4.12 -1.91
C HIS A 415 9.47 3.45 -1.41
N PRO A 416 9.86 2.27 -1.92
CA PRO A 416 11.08 1.62 -1.50
C PRO A 416 12.28 2.41 -2.03
N ASN A 417 13.26 2.67 -1.17
CA ASN A 417 14.58 3.11 -1.60
C ASN A 417 15.33 1.92 -2.26
N ALA A 418 16.54 2.14 -2.77
CA ALA A 418 17.30 1.11 -3.48
C ALA A 418 17.46 -0.20 -2.66
N ARG A 419 17.66 -0.09 -1.34
CA ARG A 419 17.73 -1.25 -0.43
C ARG A 419 16.38 -1.95 -0.31
N GLY A 420 15.29 -1.20 -0.23
CA GLY A 420 13.93 -1.72 -0.24
C GLY A 420 13.60 -2.47 -1.54
N SER A 421 13.90 -1.85 -2.69
CA SER A 421 13.72 -2.45 -4.03
C SER A 421 14.51 -3.75 -4.18
N GLN A 422 15.77 -3.78 -3.73
CA GLN A 422 16.59 -5.00 -3.72
C GLN A 422 15.99 -6.10 -2.82
N SER A 423 15.49 -5.73 -1.64
CA SER A 423 14.83 -6.69 -0.72
C SER A 423 13.59 -7.30 -1.37
N TYR A 424 12.75 -6.49 -2.02
CA TYR A 424 11.59 -6.94 -2.78
C TYR A 424 11.98 -7.88 -3.93
N ALA A 425 12.98 -7.50 -4.73
CA ALA A 425 13.44 -8.27 -5.88
C ALA A 425 13.97 -9.65 -5.46
N ASN A 426 14.79 -9.71 -4.40
CA ASN A 426 15.27 -10.96 -3.81
C ASN A 426 14.10 -11.86 -3.36
N ARG A 427 13.09 -11.28 -2.70
CA ARG A 427 11.92 -12.03 -2.24
C ARG A 427 11.12 -12.60 -3.41
N ALA A 428 10.86 -11.79 -4.43
CA ALA A 428 10.14 -12.22 -5.63
C ALA A 428 10.84 -13.40 -6.31
N ILE A 429 12.16 -13.33 -6.49
CA ILE A 429 12.95 -14.40 -7.11
C ILE A 429 12.90 -15.69 -6.31
N ASN A 430 13.00 -15.59 -4.98
CA ASN A 430 12.87 -16.76 -4.11
C ASN A 430 11.49 -17.41 -4.24
N LEU A 431 10.42 -16.61 -4.23
CA LEU A 431 9.05 -17.11 -4.41
C LEU A 431 8.82 -17.71 -5.80
N TYR A 432 9.39 -17.12 -6.84
CA TYR A 432 9.35 -17.67 -8.20
C TYR A 432 10.02 -19.05 -8.25
N ARG A 433 11.22 -19.20 -7.66
CA ARG A 433 11.93 -20.49 -7.60
C ARG A 433 11.16 -21.53 -6.77
N GLU A 434 10.64 -21.13 -5.61
CA GLU A 434 9.80 -21.98 -4.77
C GLU A 434 8.56 -22.46 -5.54
N HIS A 435 7.91 -21.57 -6.30
CA HIS A 435 6.76 -21.90 -7.13
C HIS A 435 7.11 -22.94 -8.19
N LEU A 436 8.21 -22.76 -8.94
CA LEU A 436 8.65 -23.74 -9.94
C LEU A 436 8.94 -25.11 -9.32
N ALA A 437 9.64 -25.14 -8.18
CA ALA A 437 9.93 -26.38 -7.46
C ALA A 437 8.63 -27.06 -6.97
N THR A 438 7.70 -26.28 -6.45
CA THR A 438 6.41 -26.75 -5.95
C THR A 438 5.56 -27.31 -7.07
N MET A 439 5.47 -26.62 -8.21
CA MET A 439 4.71 -27.09 -9.37
C MET A 439 5.29 -28.38 -9.97
N LYS A 440 6.62 -28.57 -9.90
CA LYS A 440 7.25 -29.86 -10.23
C LYS A 440 6.81 -30.98 -9.30
N ALA A 441 6.74 -30.72 -7.98
CA ALA A 441 6.26 -31.69 -7.00
C ALA A 441 4.77 -32.03 -7.22
N VAL A 442 3.92 -31.02 -7.50
CA VAL A 442 2.51 -31.23 -7.86
C VAL A 442 2.37 -32.15 -9.07
N ALA A 443 3.17 -31.95 -10.12
CA ALA A 443 3.13 -32.81 -11.31
C ALA A 443 3.54 -34.26 -10.99
N GLY A 444 4.49 -34.46 -10.06
CA GLY A 444 4.90 -35.77 -9.57
C GLY A 444 3.79 -36.49 -8.79
N GLU A 445 3.10 -35.79 -7.88
CA GLU A 445 2.02 -36.37 -7.07
C GLU A 445 0.75 -36.67 -7.87
N THR A 446 0.47 -35.89 -8.92
CA THR A 446 -0.75 -36.04 -9.73
C THR A 446 -0.61 -37.02 -10.90
N GLY A 447 0.51 -37.73 -11.00
CA GLY A 447 0.69 -38.79 -12.00
C GLY A 447 0.87 -38.31 -13.45
N GLY A 448 1.30 -37.06 -13.67
CA GLY A 448 1.82 -36.62 -14.97
C GLY A 448 0.78 -36.38 -16.10
N GLY A 449 -0.45 -35.99 -15.78
CA GLY A 449 -1.52 -35.79 -16.76
C GLY A 449 -1.71 -34.37 -17.30
N THR A 450 -0.65 -33.57 -17.47
CA THR A 450 -0.52 -32.43 -18.42
C THR A 450 0.78 -31.69 -18.09
N VAL A 451 1.83 -32.00 -18.86
CA VAL A 451 3.06 -31.21 -18.84
C VAL A 451 2.70 -29.78 -19.25
N HIS A 452 2.95 -28.81 -18.38
CA HIS A 452 2.81 -27.40 -18.70
C HIS A 452 3.57 -27.08 -20.01
N PRO A 453 2.99 -26.33 -20.96
CA PRO A 453 3.67 -25.93 -22.19
C PRO A 453 4.92 -25.06 -21.94
N VAL A 454 5.10 -24.50 -20.74
CA VAL A 454 6.31 -23.74 -20.35
C VAL A 454 7.55 -24.65 -20.25
N ALA A 455 7.37 -25.95 -20.00
CA ALA A 455 8.50 -26.89 -19.95
C ALA A 455 9.17 -27.08 -21.33
N GLY A 456 8.48 -26.75 -22.45
CA GLY A 456 9.04 -26.80 -23.80
C GLY A 456 10.02 -25.66 -24.12
N ALA A 457 9.96 -24.54 -23.36
CA ALA A 457 10.88 -23.41 -23.51
C ALA A 457 12.14 -23.53 -22.64
N LEU A 458 12.16 -24.45 -21.67
CA LEU A 458 13.33 -24.76 -20.86
C LEU A 458 14.19 -25.81 -21.57
N GLY A 459 14.95 -25.35 -22.56
CA GLY A 459 15.98 -26.13 -23.23
C GLY A 459 16.91 -26.83 -22.23
N ARG A 460 17.31 -28.06 -22.58
CA ARG A 460 18.22 -28.94 -21.83
C ARG A 460 19.43 -28.17 -21.28
N GLY A 461 19.57 -28.09 -19.95
CA GLY A 461 20.83 -27.60 -19.37
C GLY A 461 20.78 -26.99 -17.96
N LEU A 462 19.63 -26.80 -17.33
CA LEU A 462 19.62 -26.30 -15.95
C LEU A 462 20.20 -27.36 -15.00
N PRO A 463 21.18 -27.03 -14.14
CA PRO A 463 21.58 -27.90 -13.05
C PRO A 463 20.34 -28.16 -12.19
N VAL A 464 19.99 -29.43 -12.07
CA VAL A 464 18.88 -29.87 -11.23
C VAL A 464 19.18 -29.35 -9.82
N PRO A 465 18.33 -28.49 -9.21
CA PRO A 465 18.51 -28.13 -7.82
C PRO A 465 18.58 -29.42 -7.01
N PRO A 466 19.40 -29.49 -5.94
CA PRO A 466 19.61 -30.73 -5.20
C PRO A 466 18.26 -31.37 -4.89
N PRO A 467 18.11 -32.69 -5.11
CA PRO A 467 16.87 -33.37 -4.82
C PRO A 467 16.48 -33.07 -3.38
N ILE A 468 15.29 -32.51 -3.19
CA ILE A 468 14.67 -32.44 -1.86
C ILE A 468 14.65 -33.91 -1.38
N PRO A 469 15.29 -34.24 -0.25
CA PRO A 469 15.29 -35.60 0.23
C PRO A 469 13.85 -35.97 0.58
N ASN A 470 13.23 -36.86 -0.18
CA ASN A 470 12.04 -37.58 0.27
C ASN A 470 12.51 -38.85 0.99
N PRO A 471 12.03 -39.07 2.21
CA PRO A 471 10.62 -39.41 2.43
C PRO A 471 9.88 -38.36 3.27
N GLY A 472 9.47 -37.25 2.65
CA GLY A 472 8.54 -36.27 3.22
C GLY A 472 7.09 -36.67 2.96
N THR A 473 6.20 -36.20 3.84
CA THR A 473 4.74 -36.28 3.65
C THR A 473 4.35 -35.59 2.34
N PRO A 474 3.53 -36.21 1.47
CA PRO A 474 3.01 -35.58 0.25
C PRO A 474 2.47 -34.16 0.50
N LEU A 475 2.58 -33.26 -0.48
CA LEU A 475 2.05 -31.90 -0.42
C LEU A 475 0.54 -31.92 -0.14
N SER A 476 -0.19 -32.84 -0.78
CA SER A 476 -1.62 -33.02 -0.52
C SER A 476 -1.89 -33.34 0.95
N ASP A 477 -1.13 -34.27 1.54
CA ASP A 477 -1.30 -34.68 2.93
C ASP A 477 -0.95 -33.54 3.90
N THR A 478 0.08 -32.75 3.55
CA THR A 478 0.42 -31.53 4.29
C THR A 478 -0.75 -30.55 4.27
N LEU A 479 -1.30 -30.22 3.10
CA LEU A 479 -2.44 -29.30 3.00
C LEU A 479 -3.70 -29.83 3.71
N VAL A 480 -3.96 -31.14 3.66
CA VAL A 480 -5.06 -31.78 4.41
C VAL A 480 -4.87 -31.62 5.92
N LYS A 481 -3.65 -31.87 6.44
CA LYS A 481 -3.32 -31.70 7.87
C LYS A 481 -3.66 -30.29 8.37
N TYR A 482 -3.42 -29.27 7.55
CA TYR A 482 -3.69 -27.87 7.90
C TYR A 482 -5.05 -27.35 7.44
N LYS A 483 -5.92 -28.22 6.89
CA LYS A 483 -7.26 -27.87 6.37
C LYS A 483 -7.23 -26.79 5.28
N LEU A 484 -6.18 -26.83 4.45
CA LEU A 484 -5.97 -25.93 3.31
C LEU A 484 -6.11 -26.64 1.96
N ARG A 485 -6.38 -27.95 1.95
CA ARG A 485 -6.70 -28.71 0.75
C ARG A 485 -8.17 -28.50 0.37
N SER A 486 -8.41 -27.89 -0.78
CA SER A 486 -9.74 -27.75 -1.38
C SER A 486 -10.14 -29.02 -2.17
N ARG A 487 -11.31 -28.99 -2.82
CA ARG A 487 -11.72 -30.04 -3.77
C ARG A 487 -11.13 -29.84 -5.18
N ASN A 488 -10.41 -28.73 -5.41
CA ASN A 488 -9.86 -28.39 -6.72
C ASN A 488 -8.55 -29.13 -7.00
N SER A 489 -7.83 -28.78 -8.07
CA SER A 489 -6.49 -29.32 -8.33
C SER A 489 -5.51 -29.01 -7.19
N LEU A 490 -4.55 -29.89 -6.91
CA LEU A 490 -3.50 -29.63 -5.92
C LEU A 490 -2.76 -28.30 -6.18
N ALA A 491 -2.53 -27.97 -7.46
CA ALA A 491 -1.93 -26.72 -7.89
C ALA A 491 -2.68 -25.44 -7.44
N ALA A 492 -3.98 -25.55 -7.14
CA ALA A 492 -4.77 -24.41 -6.66
C ALA A 492 -4.47 -24.06 -5.20
N ASP A 493 -3.99 -25.03 -4.42
CA ASP A 493 -3.86 -24.89 -2.97
C ASP A 493 -2.40 -24.70 -2.51
N VAL A 494 -1.42 -24.99 -3.38
CA VAL A 494 0.01 -24.88 -3.01
C VAL A 494 0.47 -23.45 -2.71
N THR A 495 -0.31 -22.43 -3.09
CA THR A 495 -0.03 -21.03 -2.73
C THR A 495 -0.20 -20.75 -1.23
N HIS A 496 -0.70 -21.71 -0.45
CA HIS A 496 -0.84 -21.64 1.00
C HIS A 496 0.36 -22.15 1.80
N LEU A 497 1.40 -22.70 1.14
CA LEU A 497 2.60 -23.23 1.82
C LEU A 497 3.40 -22.13 2.54
N ASN A 498 3.36 -20.91 2.00
CA ASN A 498 3.80 -19.71 2.70
C ASN A 498 2.60 -19.10 3.42
N VAL A 499 2.70 -18.87 4.73
CA VAL A 499 1.67 -18.20 5.51
C VAL A 499 2.02 -16.72 5.56
N ASP A 500 1.30 -15.89 4.79
CA ASP A 500 1.61 -14.47 4.55
C ASP A 500 0.58 -13.53 5.20
N SER A 501 -0.65 -14.02 5.41
CA SER A 501 -1.71 -13.30 6.10
C SER A 501 -2.48 -14.23 7.03
N LEU A 502 -2.86 -13.71 8.20
CA LEU A 502 -3.72 -14.38 9.17
C LEU A 502 -4.92 -13.49 9.46
N ALA A 503 -6.09 -14.10 9.60
CA ALA A 503 -7.25 -13.43 10.16
C ALA A 503 -7.91 -14.28 11.24
N ILE A 504 -8.42 -13.63 12.28
CA ILE A 504 -9.27 -14.27 13.27
C ILE A 504 -10.59 -13.51 13.35
N THR A 505 -11.69 -14.23 13.19
CA THR A 505 -13.03 -13.69 13.42
C THR A 505 -13.48 -14.15 14.80
N ILE A 506 -13.87 -13.20 15.64
CA ILE A 506 -14.23 -13.45 17.03
C ILE A 506 -15.66 -12.97 17.27
N LYS A 507 -16.50 -13.89 17.73
CA LYS A 507 -17.82 -13.57 18.25
C LYS A 507 -17.75 -13.49 19.78
N THR A 508 -17.99 -12.31 20.33
CA THR A 508 -17.97 -12.05 21.77
C THR A 508 -19.37 -12.17 22.35
N ALA A 509 -19.54 -12.93 23.43
CA ALA A 509 -20.83 -13.12 24.07
C ALA A 509 -21.33 -11.82 24.71
N SER A 510 -22.65 -11.64 24.78
CA SER A 510 -23.30 -10.49 25.41
C SER A 510 -23.03 -10.39 26.92
N ASN A 511 -22.62 -11.49 27.57
CA ASN A 511 -22.24 -11.53 28.99
C ASN A 511 -20.75 -11.25 29.24
N SER A 512 -19.99 -10.85 28.22
CA SER A 512 -18.65 -10.30 28.44
C SER A 512 -18.72 -9.02 29.26
N SER A 513 -17.62 -8.73 29.96
CA SER A 513 -17.40 -7.43 30.57
C SER A 513 -17.43 -6.32 29.53
N ARG A 514 -18.04 -5.20 29.86
CA ARG A 514 -17.87 -3.94 29.12
C ARG A 514 -16.53 -3.31 29.46
N ASN A 515 -16.07 -2.41 28.61
CA ASN A 515 -14.90 -1.58 28.85
C ASN A 515 -13.60 -2.41 29.02
N LEU A 516 -13.52 -3.58 28.36
CA LEU A 516 -12.32 -4.42 28.31
C LEU A 516 -11.15 -3.71 27.63
N SER A 517 -10.05 -3.51 28.36
CA SER A 517 -8.79 -2.94 27.84
C SER A 517 -7.68 -3.96 27.61
N LEU A 518 -8.04 -5.25 27.62
CA LEU A 518 -7.12 -6.35 27.42
C LEU A 518 -6.58 -6.34 25.98
N PRO A 519 -5.25 -6.20 25.78
CA PRO A 519 -4.69 -6.42 24.47
C PRO A 519 -4.86 -7.91 24.10
N ALA A 520 -5.23 -8.20 22.87
CA ALA A 520 -5.28 -9.55 22.33
C ALA A 520 -4.17 -9.75 21.31
N SER A 521 -3.57 -10.94 21.31
CA SER A 521 -2.54 -11.30 20.34
C SER A 521 -2.71 -12.73 19.87
N LEU A 522 -2.43 -12.95 18.59
CA LEU A 522 -2.30 -14.29 18.02
C LEU A 522 -0.87 -14.76 18.20
N VAL A 523 -0.70 -15.94 18.79
CA VAL A 523 0.61 -16.56 19.01
C VAL A 523 0.73 -17.79 18.14
N LEU A 524 1.65 -17.77 17.19
CA LEU A 524 2.06 -18.95 16.44
C LEU A 524 3.25 -19.62 17.13
N THR A 525 3.14 -20.93 17.33
CA THR A 525 4.25 -21.78 17.76
C THR A 525 4.87 -22.42 16.53
N LEU A 526 6.14 -22.12 16.29
CA LEU A 526 6.90 -22.56 15.13
C LEU A 526 7.97 -23.57 15.55
N ARG A 527 8.07 -24.68 14.82
CA ARG A 527 9.18 -25.62 14.93
C ARG A 527 10.34 -25.12 14.08
N THR A 528 11.49 -24.89 14.70
CA THR A 528 12.73 -24.58 13.98
C THR A 528 13.40 -25.84 13.45
N ALA A 529 14.36 -25.70 12.53
CA ALA A 529 15.14 -26.81 11.99
C ALA A 529 15.85 -27.65 13.09
N GLY A 530 16.18 -27.04 14.23
CA GLY A 530 16.77 -27.73 15.39
C GLY A 530 15.75 -28.39 16.33
N GLY A 531 14.45 -28.43 15.98
CA GLY A 531 13.39 -28.96 16.83
C GLY A 531 12.97 -28.04 17.99
N VAL A 532 13.66 -26.91 18.18
CA VAL A 532 13.29 -25.90 19.18
C VAL A 532 12.02 -25.19 18.73
N SER A 533 11.09 -24.99 19.66
CA SER A 533 9.88 -24.19 19.42
C SER A 533 10.17 -22.71 19.63
N LEU A 534 9.93 -21.89 18.61
CA LEU A 534 9.92 -20.43 18.69
C LEU A 534 8.47 -19.93 18.67
N SER A 535 8.19 -18.82 19.35
CA SER A 535 6.90 -18.14 19.23
C SER A 535 7.02 -16.89 18.39
N ARG A 536 6.04 -16.68 17.50
CA ARG A 536 5.78 -15.38 16.89
C ARG A 536 4.46 -14.85 17.38
N VAL A 537 4.43 -13.56 17.70
CA VAL A 537 3.27 -12.93 18.31
C VAL A 537 2.82 -11.77 17.46
N PHE A 538 1.55 -11.78 17.09
CA PHE A 538 0.91 -10.77 16.27
C PHE A 538 -0.13 -10.04 17.12
N LEU A 539 0.06 -8.74 17.30
CA LEU A 539 -0.90 -7.92 18.04
C LEU A 539 -2.17 -7.77 17.20
N LEU A 540 -3.33 -8.07 17.81
CA LEU A 540 -4.62 -8.01 17.12
C LEU A 540 -5.41 -6.75 17.48
N THR A 541 -5.35 -6.34 18.74
CA THR A 541 -6.00 -5.12 19.25
C THR A 541 -5.00 -4.00 19.40
N PHE A 542 -5.46 -2.76 19.23
CA PHE A 542 -4.60 -1.59 19.37
C PHE A 542 -4.61 -1.02 20.80
N GLY A 543 -3.67 -0.12 21.08
CA GLY A 543 -3.61 0.56 22.37
C GLY A 543 -4.85 1.42 22.62
N ASN A 544 -5.52 1.20 23.76
CA ASN A 544 -6.64 2.04 24.19
C ASN A 544 -6.14 3.42 24.61
N TYR A 545 -7.01 4.43 24.49
CA TYR A 545 -6.75 5.77 25.02
C TYR A 545 -7.89 6.22 25.92
N VAL A 546 -7.60 7.04 26.91
CA VAL A 546 -8.64 7.70 27.71
C VAL A 546 -9.05 8.95 26.96
N ASN A 547 -10.34 9.11 26.64
CA ASN A 547 -10.85 10.30 25.98
C ASN A 547 -11.27 11.32 27.05
N PRO A 548 -10.50 12.39 27.30
CA PRO A 548 -10.80 13.34 28.36
C PRO A 548 -12.13 14.06 28.15
N VAL A 549 -12.60 14.21 26.90
CA VAL A 549 -13.90 14.84 26.60
C VAL A 549 -15.05 13.92 26.98
N ASN A 550 -14.97 12.62 26.63
CA ASN A 550 -15.99 11.65 27.03
C ASN A 550 -16.06 11.50 28.55
N VAL A 551 -14.90 11.61 29.20
CA VAL A 551 -14.80 11.68 30.66
C VAL A 551 -15.59 12.91 31.15
N ILE A 552 -15.20 14.12 30.73
CA ILE A 552 -15.86 15.35 31.18
C ILE A 552 -17.38 15.38 30.93
N LEU A 553 -17.85 14.83 29.80
CA LEU A 553 -19.27 14.86 29.42
C LEU A 553 -20.11 13.73 30.03
N GLY A 554 -19.51 12.70 30.64
CA GLY A 554 -20.22 11.59 31.30
C GLY A 554 -21.06 10.66 30.40
N ASP A 555 -21.27 11.01 29.13
CA ASP A 555 -22.18 10.30 28.21
C ASP A 555 -21.48 9.29 27.26
N GLY A 556 -20.14 9.18 27.30
CA GLY A 556 -19.37 8.30 26.41
C GLY A 556 -18.64 7.14 27.12
N ASP A 557 -18.09 6.19 26.37
CA ASP A 557 -17.05 5.28 26.92
C ASP A 557 -15.82 6.13 27.26
N PRO A 558 -15.39 6.18 28.54
CA PRO A 558 -14.19 6.93 28.92
C PRO A 558 -12.93 6.36 28.26
N VAL A 559 -12.98 5.11 27.80
CA VAL A 559 -11.90 4.42 27.08
C VAL A 559 -12.23 4.42 25.58
N GLY A 560 -11.57 5.28 24.83
CA GLY A 560 -11.58 5.19 23.37
C GLY A 560 -10.84 3.93 22.92
N LYS A 561 -11.55 3.10 22.15
CA LYS A 561 -11.04 1.82 21.62
C LYS A 561 -10.99 1.86 20.10
N PRO A 562 -9.80 1.79 19.49
CA PRO A 562 -9.73 1.56 18.07
C PRO A 562 -10.28 0.16 17.78
N TYR A 563 -11.15 0.02 16.78
CA TYR A 563 -11.48 -1.30 16.24
C TYR A 563 -10.18 -1.98 15.74
N PRO A 564 -10.10 -3.31 15.73
CA PRO A 564 -11.04 -4.25 16.34
C PRO A 564 -10.85 -4.33 17.87
N TYR A 565 -11.95 -4.48 18.60
CA TYR A 565 -11.99 -4.57 20.07
C TYR A 565 -12.80 -5.80 20.51
N LEU A 566 -12.93 -6.03 21.82
CA LEU A 566 -13.54 -7.25 22.40
C LEU A 566 -14.82 -6.95 23.20
N GLU A 567 -15.68 -6.06 22.68
CA GLU A 567 -16.89 -5.64 23.41
C GLU A 567 -18.00 -6.70 23.37
N PRO A 568 -18.90 -6.73 24.37
CA PRO A 568 -19.98 -7.71 24.45
C PRO A 568 -20.91 -7.67 23.24
N GLY A 569 -21.30 -8.84 22.74
CA GLY A 569 -22.25 -9.00 21.64
C GLY A 569 -21.70 -8.64 20.25
N THR A 570 -20.40 -8.38 20.14
CA THR A 570 -19.78 -7.97 18.88
C THR A 570 -19.24 -9.16 18.08
N ASN A 571 -19.12 -8.97 16.76
CA ASN A 571 -18.46 -9.89 15.86
C ASN A 571 -17.37 -9.14 15.10
N HIS A 572 -16.11 -9.37 15.47
CA HIS A 572 -14.98 -8.62 14.95
C HIS A 572 -14.02 -9.50 14.19
N ARG A 573 -13.52 -8.99 13.07
CA ARG A 573 -12.43 -9.61 12.33
C ARG A 573 -11.13 -8.87 12.62
N PHE A 574 -10.10 -9.61 12.93
CA PHE A 574 -8.75 -9.12 13.15
C PHE A 574 -7.87 -9.67 12.04
N THR A 575 -7.02 -8.84 11.45
CA THR A 575 -6.15 -9.21 10.34
C THR A 575 -4.73 -8.78 10.64
N THR A 576 -3.77 -9.63 10.35
CA THR A 576 -2.34 -9.35 10.55
C THR A 576 -1.51 -9.96 9.43
N VAL A 577 -0.36 -9.34 9.17
CA VAL A 577 0.65 -9.82 8.22
C VAL A 577 1.72 -10.61 8.97
N THR A 578 2.25 -11.64 8.33
CA THR A 578 3.37 -12.43 8.90
C THR A 578 4.73 -11.97 8.41
N THR A 579 4.80 -10.75 7.89
CA THR A 579 5.97 -10.13 7.29
C THR A 579 7.09 -9.83 8.29
N GLU A 580 6.79 -9.85 9.58
CA GLU A 580 7.81 -9.69 10.62
C GLU A 580 8.74 -10.92 10.70
N GLY A 581 9.98 -10.74 10.22
CA GLY A 581 11.06 -11.74 10.30
C GLY A 581 11.12 -12.68 9.10
N ALA A 582 11.62 -13.90 9.32
CA ALA A 582 11.74 -14.89 8.24
C ALA A 582 10.35 -15.30 7.70
N PRO A 583 10.20 -15.70 6.43
CA PRO A 583 8.94 -16.27 5.95
C PRO A 583 8.46 -17.42 6.86
N ILE A 584 7.16 -17.51 7.13
CA ILE A 584 6.59 -18.62 7.91
C ILE A 584 6.13 -19.68 6.92
N LYS A 585 6.69 -20.87 7.02
CA LYS A 585 6.22 -22.04 6.27
C LYS A 585 5.10 -22.73 7.03
N LEU A 586 4.15 -23.30 6.30
CA LEU A 586 2.98 -23.93 6.88
C LEU A 586 3.37 -25.09 7.82
N GLU A 587 4.31 -25.93 7.39
CA GLU A 587 4.82 -27.09 8.14
C GLU A 587 5.58 -26.73 9.42
N GLU A 588 6.07 -25.49 9.52
CA GLU A 588 6.72 -25.00 10.75
C GLU A 588 5.69 -24.77 11.85
N ILE A 589 4.43 -24.49 11.51
CA ILE A 589 3.40 -24.19 12.50
C ILE A 589 2.99 -25.48 13.21
N VAL A 590 3.17 -25.50 14.53
CA VAL A 590 2.80 -26.62 15.41
C VAL A 590 1.75 -26.26 16.46
N GLY A 591 1.36 -25.00 16.53
CA GLY A 591 0.26 -24.54 17.39
C GLY A 591 -0.09 -23.09 17.14
N CYS A 592 -1.33 -22.74 17.48
CA CYS A 592 -1.87 -21.40 17.30
C CYS A 592 -2.78 -21.07 18.50
N THR A 593 -2.52 -19.96 19.17
CA THR A 593 -3.21 -19.60 20.42
C THR A 593 -3.61 -18.14 20.39
N LEU A 594 -4.81 -17.82 20.85
CA LEU A 594 -5.20 -16.46 21.18
C LEU A 594 -4.84 -16.18 22.64
N SER A 595 -4.02 -15.15 22.87
CA SER A 595 -3.58 -14.75 24.21
C SER A 595 -4.11 -13.36 24.55
N LEU A 596 -4.66 -13.21 25.76
CA LEU A 596 -4.95 -11.91 26.35
C LEU A 596 -3.72 -11.44 27.15
N GLY A 597 -3.34 -10.19 27.00
CA GLY A 597 -2.28 -9.59 27.80
C GLY A 597 -2.77 -9.13 29.18
N PRO A 598 -1.95 -8.34 29.89
CA PRO A 598 -2.38 -7.71 31.13
C PRO A 598 -3.44 -6.63 30.83
N ASP A 599 -4.37 -6.42 31.77
CA ASP A 599 -5.31 -5.30 31.70
C ASP A 599 -4.64 -4.05 32.29
N PRO A 600 -4.33 -3.01 31.48
CA PRO A 600 -3.70 -1.80 31.96
C PRO A 600 -4.60 -0.96 32.87
N LEU A 601 -5.92 -1.17 32.84
CA LEU A 601 -6.90 -0.42 33.64
C LEU A 601 -7.43 -1.22 34.84
N LYS A 602 -6.88 -2.41 35.11
CA LYS A 602 -7.33 -3.23 36.23
C LYS A 602 -7.22 -2.47 37.55
N GLY A 603 -8.35 -2.34 38.25
CA GLY A 603 -8.43 -1.65 39.54
C GLY A 603 -8.46 -0.12 39.44
N THR A 604 -8.48 0.44 38.22
CA THR A 604 -8.80 1.85 38.03
C THR A 604 -10.32 2.01 38.01
N VAL A 605 -10.82 3.07 38.64
CA VAL A 605 -12.21 3.49 38.52
C VAL A 605 -12.20 4.75 37.68
N LEU A 606 -12.66 4.66 36.43
CA LEU A 606 -12.91 5.83 35.61
C LEU A 606 -14.38 6.18 35.78
N GLU A 607 -14.65 7.30 36.45
CA GLU A 607 -16.00 7.91 36.53
C GLU A 607 -17.08 7.07 37.24
N GLY A 608 -16.68 6.29 38.24
CA GLY A 608 -17.61 5.40 38.95
C GLY A 608 -18.08 4.21 38.12
N ARG A 609 -17.52 4.00 36.91
CA ARG A 609 -17.77 2.80 36.10
C ARG A 609 -16.70 1.76 36.38
N GLU A 610 -17.13 0.53 36.66
CA GLU A 610 -16.23 -0.59 36.81
C GLU A 610 -15.71 -1.04 35.45
N HIS A 611 -14.38 -1.14 35.33
CA HIS A 611 -13.74 -1.81 34.21
C HIS A 611 -13.87 -3.32 34.41
N GLY A 612 -14.60 -3.97 33.51
CA GLY A 612 -14.70 -5.41 33.58
C GLY A 612 -13.43 -6.07 33.07
N THR A 613 -13.13 -7.24 33.63
CA THR A 613 -11.88 -7.98 33.38
C THR A 613 -12.13 -9.35 32.76
N VAL A 614 -13.40 -9.69 32.49
CA VAL A 614 -13.81 -11.00 32.03
C VAL A 614 -14.32 -10.91 30.60
N TRP A 615 -13.57 -11.48 29.68
CA TRP A 615 -13.98 -11.68 28.30
C TRP A 615 -14.56 -13.07 28.10
N ALA A 616 -15.74 -13.16 27.50
CA ALA A 616 -16.45 -14.41 27.23
C ALA A 616 -16.64 -14.58 25.72
N PRO A 617 -15.69 -15.19 24.99
CA PRO A 617 -15.89 -15.51 23.58
C PRO A 617 -16.94 -16.62 23.40
N GLU A 618 -17.74 -16.54 22.34
CA GLU A 618 -18.63 -17.63 21.91
C GLU A 618 -17.90 -18.55 20.92
N SER A 619 -17.25 -17.95 19.93
CA SER A 619 -16.56 -18.67 18.86
C SER A 619 -15.36 -17.89 18.32
N LEU A 620 -14.32 -18.62 17.92
CA LEU A 620 -13.13 -18.10 17.26
C LEU A 620 -12.94 -18.83 15.93
N ALA A 621 -12.90 -18.11 14.82
CA ALA A 621 -12.64 -18.66 13.49
C ALA A 621 -11.31 -18.16 12.94
N LEU A 622 -10.40 -19.07 12.61
CA LEU A 622 -9.08 -18.78 12.06
C LEU A 622 -9.11 -18.92 10.53
N GLU A 623 -8.56 -17.91 9.85
CA GLU A 623 -8.30 -17.91 8.43
C GLU A 623 -6.79 -17.76 8.17
N VAL A 624 -6.28 -18.52 7.21
CA VAL A 624 -4.89 -18.48 6.76
C VAL A 624 -4.89 -18.12 5.29
N ASN A 625 -4.19 -17.04 4.94
CA ASN A 625 -4.19 -16.47 3.59
C ASN A 625 -5.60 -16.23 3.03
N GLY A 626 -6.61 -15.94 3.86
CA GLY A 626 -7.99 -15.76 3.42
C GLY A 626 -8.81 -17.05 3.25
N VAL A 627 -8.27 -18.22 3.62
CA VAL A 627 -8.99 -19.50 3.66
C VAL A 627 -9.33 -19.87 5.09
N TRP A 628 -10.58 -20.24 5.33
CA TRP A 628 -11.05 -20.69 6.63
C TRP A 628 -10.44 -22.05 6.97
N VAL A 629 -9.64 -22.12 8.05
CA VAL A 629 -8.95 -23.35 8.44
C VAL A 629 -9.49 -23.96 9.74
N ASN A 630 -10.01 -23.16 10.67
CA ASN A 630 -10.57 -23.74 11.89
C ASN A 630 -11.64 -22.86 12.53
N THR A 631 -12.54 -23.47 13.29
CA THR A 631 -13.47 -22.77 14.18
C THR A 631 -13.52 -23.49 15.51
N VAL A 632 -13.28 -22.77 16.59
CA VAL A 632 -13.37 -23.28 17.96
C VAL A 632 -14.58 -22.64 18.62
N ASN A 633 -15.53 -23.48 19.05
CA ASN A 633 -16.63 -23.05 19.91
C ASN A 633 -16.13 -23.07 21.36
N VAL A 634 -16.18 -21.91 22.00
CA VAL A 634 -15.70 -21.70 23.37
C VAL A 634 -16.81 -21.13 24.26
N LEU A 635 -18.07 -21.32 23.87
CA LEU A 635 -19.24 -20.88 24.63
C LEU A 635 -19.13 -21.30 26.10
N GLY A 636 -19.34 -20.34 27.01
CA GLY A 636 -19.21 -20.54 28.46
C GLY A 636 -17.81 -20.36 29.01
N THR A 637 -16.78 -20.28 28.16
CA THR A 637 -15.41 -19.94 28.57
C THR A 637 -15.36 -18.49 29.04
N LYS A 638 -14.75 -18.27 30.21
CA LYS A 638 -14.48 -16.93 30.75
C LYS A 638 -12.98 -16.73 30.85
N LEU A 639 -12.46 -15.77 30.11
CA LEU A 639 -11.05 -15.42 30.08
C LEU A 639 -10.80 -14.09 30.78
N GLY A 640 -9.86 -14.07 31.71
CA GLY A 640 -9.31 -12.88 32.33
C GLY A 640 -7.95 -12.46 31.77
N PRO A 641 -7.33 -11.42 32.38
CA PRO A 641 -5.99 -11.00 32.03
C PRO A 641 -5.01 -12.18 32.05
N ARG A 642 -4.10 -12.23 31.08
CA ARG A 642 -3.07 -13.27 30.96
C ARG A 642 -3.60 -14.69 30.70
N GLN A 643 -4.88 -14.85 30.37
CA GLN A 643 -5.43 -16.14 29.95
C GLN A 643 -5.37 -16.30 28.43
N ARG A 644 -5.54 -17.55 27.98
CA ARG A 644 -5.34 -17.95 26.59
C ARG A 644 -6.36 -19.00 26.16
N VAL A 645 -6.66 -19.04 24.87
CA VAL A 645 -7.45 -20.08 24.22
C VAL A 645 -6.65 -20.66 23.07
N ASP A 646 -6.49 -21.98 23.08
CA ASP A 646 -5.90 -22.72 21.97
C ASP A 646 -6.88 -22.73 20.80
N LEU A 647 -6.42 -22.37 19.60
CA LEU A 647 -7.21 -22.44 18.38
C LEU A 647 -7.21 -23.84 17.78
N CYS A 648 -6.55 -24.81 18.41
CA CYS A 648 -6.44 -26.21 17.99
C CYS A 648 -6.02 -26.37 16.52
N TRP A 649 -5.14 -25.49 16.04
CA TRP A 649 -4.64 -25.48 14.66
C TRP A 649 -3.10 -25.32 14.58
N PRO A 650 -2.39 -26.24 13.87
CA PRO A 650 -2.86 -27.59 13.52
C PRO A 650 -3.20 -28.39 14.80
N GLN A 651 -3.55 -29.68 14.69
CA GLN A 651 -3.78 -30.50 15.90
C GLN A 651 -2.66 -30.25 16.94
N PRO A 652 -2.99 -29.78 18.15
CA PRO A 652 -2.02 -29.15 19.02
C PRO A 652 -1.04 -30.17 19.59
N LEU A 653 0.24 -29.80 19.63
CA LEU A 653 1.18 -30.39 20.58
C LEU A 653 0.94 -29.78 21.97
N PRO A 654 1.34 -30.46 23.07
CA PRO A 654 1.24 -29.90 24.42
C PRO A 654 1.81 -28.47 24.46
N ALA A 655 0.96 -27.49 24.75
CA ALA A 655 1.32 -26.08 24.57
C ALA A 655 2.46 -25.68 25.53
N PRO A 656 3.62 -25.22 25.01
CA PRO A 656 4.64 -24.62 25.85
C PRO A 656 4.08 -23.43 26.65
N LYS A 657 4.72 -23.13 27.79
CA LYS A 657 4.49 -21.87 28.50
C LYS A 657 5.22 -20.76 27.73
N PHE A 658 4.48 -19.78 27.24
CA PHE A 658 5.04 -18.69 26.45
C PHE A 658 5.08 -17.39 27.24
N PRO A 659 6.11 -16.55 27.04
CA PRO A 659 6.08 -15.19 27.56
C PRO A 659 4.95 -14.41 26.90
N PHE A 660 4.27 -13.56 27.69
CA PHE A 660 3.27 -12.66 27.14
C PHE A 660 3.92 -11.67 26.18
N PRO A 661 3.26 -11.34 25.05
CA PRO A 661 3.73 -10.26 24.19
C PRO A 661 3.87 -8.99 25.00
N LYS A 662 4.99 -8.31 24.80
CA LYS A 662 5.11 -6.92 25.22
C LYS A 662 4.33 -6.11 24.20
N ILE A 663 3.26 -5.45 24.64
CA ILE A 663 2.63 -4.41 23.84
C ILE A 663 3.72 -3.38 23.53
N PRO A 664 3.93 -2.99 22.26
CA PRO A 664 4.83 -1.91 21.93
C PRO A 664 4.47 -0.69 22.80
N LYS A 665 5.43 -0.24 23.62
CA LYS A 665 5.22 0.98 24.38
C LYS A 665 5.17 2.12 23.39
N VAL A 666 4.01 2.76 23.29
CA VAL A 666 3.83 3.97 22.51
C VAL A 666 4.81 5.03 23.01
N LYS A 667 5.79 5.39 22.18
CA LYS A 667 6.76 6.45 22.50
C LYS A 667 6.03 7.78 22.46
N ARG A 668 5.72 8.35 23.64
CA ARG A 668 5.16 9.70 23.71
C ARG A 668 6.16 10.69 23.16
N VAL A 669 5.77 11.52 22.20
CA VAL A 669 6.59 12.68 21.84
C VAL A 669 6.54 13.64 23.01
N ARG A 670 7.69 14.28 23.30
CA ARG A 670 7.70 15.37 24.27
C ARG A 670 6.60 16.36 23.87
N PRO A 671 5.73 16.77 24.82
CA PRO A 671 4.87 17.92 24.60
C PRO A 671 5.74 19.03 24.05
N LEU A 672 5.24 19.75 23.04
CA LEU A 672 5.90 20.97 22.62
C LEU A 672 6.03 21.83 23.89
N GLY A 673 7.27 22.11 24.30
CA GLY A 673 7.50 22.97 25.45
C GLY A 673 6.70 24.24 25.21
N LYS A 674 6.03 24.77 26.24
CA LYS A 674 5.43 26.10 26.12
C LYS A 674 6.50 26.99 25.52
N VAL A 675 6.28 27.49 24.30
CA VAL A 675 7.19 28.47 23.71
C VAL A 675 7.27 29.55 24.77
N ALA A 676 8.47 29.78 25.31
CA ALA A 676 8.64 30.85 26.27
C ALA A 676 8.08 32.08 25.59
N THR A 677 6.99 32.62 26.14
CA THR A 677 6.36 33.85 25.69
C THR A 677 7.31 34.99 26.05
N ASN A 678 8.51 34.99 25.49
CA ASN A 678 9.28 36.20 25.31
C ASN A 678 8.58 36.93 24.18
N SER A 679 7.64 37.76 24.60
CA SER A 679 7.10 38.91 23.91
C SER A 679 8.06 39.44 22.83
N GLN A 680 7.69 39.19 21.58
CA GLN A 680 8.03 39.88 20.33
C GLN A 680 8.12 38.83 19.21
N ILE A 681 6.96 38.28 18.83
CA ILE A 681 6.80 37.84 17.45
C ILE A 681 6.80 39.15 16.64
N PRO A 682 7.76 39.39 15.74
CA PRO A 682 7.66 40.54 14.86
C PRO A 682 6.40 40.32 14.03
N LEU A 683 5.43 41.22 14.16
CA LEU A 683 4.46 41.39 13.08
C LEU A 683 5.28 41.53 11.79
N PRO A 684 4.90 40.88 10.68
CA PRO A 684 5.59 41.05 9.41
C PRO A 684 5.63 42.54 9.10
N GLY A 685 6.82 43.12 9.26
CA GLY A 685 7.08 44.51 8.94
C GLY A 685 6.78 44.71 7.46
N ARG A 686 6.10 45.82 7.17
CA ARG A 686 5.84 46.33 5.82
C ARG A 686 7.00 46.00 4.87
N LEU A 687 6.70 45.14 3.89
CA LEU A 687 7.41 45.07 2.61
C LEU A 687 6.70 46.01 1.63
#